data_AF-A0AAV5R085-F1
#
_entry.id   AF-A0AAV5R085-F1
#
_cell.length_a   1.000
_cell.length_b   1.000
_cell.length_c   1.000
_cell.angle_alpha   90.00
_cell.angle_beta   90.00
_cell.angle_gamma   90.00
#
_symmetry.space_group_name_H-M   'P 1'
#
loop_
_entity.id
_entity.type
_entity.pdbx_description
1 polymer ?
#
loop_
_entity_poly.entity_id
_entity_poly.type
_entity_poly.pdbx_seq_one_letter_code
_entity_poly.pdbx_strand_id
1 'polypeptide(L)'
;MSAAIPAIQSLTLDNNFSESSFQNLSKDEITNNGYIASPFKSKDDQKNLVMDKLDSFGLIPENLIESEVESFYNDLGINDTYFSSDSIDNIASNILSLYSAKINAKINGSTDIHFKKINDDSNAVYFESGDSNIFEKEIDDLFLDNKNSSYRLESFNSILSNGETLKCYFVYKSDFSSTSDEDSSSSIDSISDSTFSKIATNHTKTLYSEILDEAYSTEGPVVKHYTLSETNELRIIIGYKTGTSHRYNSALSTLASYYKINLKRKYVENFKNNYTIISMYLDINSNIELDSSLTSLQITKDASLLYCIPDNKFYSNFESGIWSIQECIYAHCGVIFITHFLNRLGPEYQSLKKLLLNSSNVTPKTVELVNKIKERFNSETFTETFIIETFNSNLKLIQQLYKNFVDIHYTSKSNLIKTLSYQRTSKINGIENDEHFNSTLNDVNNYNYQTVLRVLYAFNNSILKTNFFITSKVAISFRLDASKFLPESEYPNQPFGMFFVVGSEFRGFHIRFRDVARGGIRIVLSNNDDFYLKNMRTMFDENYNLASTQQKKNKDIPEGGSKGVILINSGSAQTQKKECFVKYIDSLLDLLILNDPSKEKIVDLYNKPEMLYMGPDENTAGFVDWATLHAKKRGAKFGFPWKAFFTGKSPEIGGIPHDEYGMTTLSVRAFTEGVYKKLNINDWSTVKKLQMGGGDGDLGSNEIKLSGDEKYIGIVDGFGCIVDEDGIDKDELLRLANNRYGNNQFDKSKLGPKGYIVLVNDKDIKLPNGQIVHNGIQFRNQFHLNLQNIYPKDFINLWTPCGGRPNSIDVSTVDSLLDPKTGKSIIPIIIEGANLFITQAAKYILEDAGAVVLKDSSTNKGGVTSSSLEVLAALSLSDEEFQSKMCMDPKTKTLPTFYQNYVKEVQSIIIRNAENEFNMLWKLRDETNKKFADLSDELSLAINKLGDELSSSKELWSDDIEFRNTVLKSALPKLLLNEIGLENVLTRVPEAYLKAIFATKLASEFVYTRGIDANPAKFLEFVSSLKKN
;
A
#
# COMPACT_ATOMS: atom_id res chain seq x y z
N MET A 1 -31.03 -32.58 -38.75
CA MET A 1 -30.97 -32.97 -37.33
C MET A 1 -29.50 -33.02 -36.95
N SER A 2 -28.93 -31.91 -36.47
CA SER A 2 -27.57 -31.94 -35.92
C SER A 2 -27.63 -32.75 -34.63
N ALA A 3 -26.87 -33.83 -34.59
CA ALA A 3 -26.74 -34.63 -33.38
C ALA A 3 -26.17 -33.72 -32.28
N ALA A 4 -26.89 -33.59 -31.17
CA ALA A 4 -26.36 -32.97 -29.97
C ALA A 4 -25.06 -33.68 -29.59
N ILE A 5 -23.99 -32.90 -29.42
CA ILE A 5 -22.67 -33.39 -29.04
C ILE A 5 -22.75 -33.95 -27.60
N PRO A 6 -22.00 -35.01 -27.25
CA PRO A 6 -22.06 -35.58 -25.91
C PRO A 6 -21.57 -34.57 -24.85
N ALA A 7 -21.86 -34.84 -23.59
CA ALA A 7 -21.51 -34.00 -22.43
C ALA A 7 -20.04 -33.49 -22.47
N ILE A 8 -19.79 -32.31 -21.90
CA ILE A 8 -18.51 -31.56 -21.86
C ILE A 8 -17.27 -32.43 -21.58
N GLN A 9 -17.42 -33.46 -20.74
CA GLN A 9 -16.40 -34.45 -20.40
C GLN A 9 -15.84 -35.23 -21.61
N SER A 10 -16.54 -35.22 -22.74
CA SER A 10 -16.10 -35.89 -23.98
C SER A 10 -15.30 -35.00 -24.92
N LEU A 11 -15.30 -33.67 -24.71
CA LEU A 11 -14.67 -32.68 -25.59
C LEU A 11 -13.38 -32.11 -25.01
N THR A 12 -13.32 -31.97 -23.69
CA THR A 12 -12.15 -31.44 -22.99
C THR A 12 -11.61 -32.44 -21.97
N LEU A 13 -10.28 -32.51 -21.87
CA LEU A 13 -9.59 -33.42 -20.93
C LEU A 13 -9.41 -32.81 -19.53
N ASP A 14 -9.38 -31.48 -19.45
CA ASP A 14 -9.24 -30.68 -18.24
C ASP A 14 -9.81 -29.28 -18.53
N ASN A 15 -10.68 -28.73 -17.68
CA ASN A 15 -11.27 -27.38 -17.85
C ASN A 15 -11.77 -26.78 -16.54
N ASN A 16 -11.71 -25.45 -16.41
CA ASN A 16 -12.25 -24.70 -15.27
C ASN A 16 -13.22 -23.56 -15.67
N PHE A 17 -13.82 -23.66 -16.85
CA PHE A 17 -14.88 -22.77 -17.34
C PHE A 17 -16.26 -23.27 -16.87
N SER A 18 -17.26 -22.39 -16.92
CA SER A 18 -18.65 -22.78 -16.67
C SER A 18 -19.14 -23.78 -17.72
N GLU A 19 -20.05 -24.68 -17.33
CA GLU A 19 -20.64 -25.62 -18.30
C GLU A 19 -21.38 -24.89 -19.43
N SER A 20 -21.99 -23.75 -19.12
CA SER A 20 -22.68 -22.90 -20.10
C SER A 20 -21.77 -22.41 -21.22
N SER A 21 -20.48 -22.20 -20.96
CA SER A 21 -19.51 -21.75 -21.98
C SER A 21 -19.31 -22.75 -23.12
N PHE A 22 -19.71 -24.02 -22.93
CA PHE A 22 -19.58 -25.09 -23.93
C PHE A 22 -20.93 -25.60 -24.47
N GLN A 23 -22.06 -24.98 -24.10
CA GLN A 23 -23.38 -25.41 -24.56
C GLN A 23 -23.67 -24.93 -25.99
N ASN A 24 -24.39 -25.76 -26.77
CA ASN A 24 -24.85 -25.45 -28.13
C ASN A 24 -23.74 -25.15 -29.17
N LEU A 25 -22.51 -25.58 -28.91
CA LEU A 25 -21.41 -25.45 -29.85
C LEU A 25 -21.38 -26.59 -30.86
N SER A 26 -21.04 -26.28 -32.11
CA SER A 26 -20.67 -27.30 -33.09
C SER A 26 -19.25 -27.82 -32.85
N LYS A 27 -18.95 -29.02 -33.35
CA LYS A 27 -17.61 -29.61 -33.27
C LYS A 27 -16.56 -28.70 -33.91
N ASP A 28 -16.90 -28.12 -35.06
CA ASP A 28 -16.03 -27.22 -35.81
C ASP A 28 -15.72 -25.91 -35.04
N GLU A 29 -16.67 -25.37 -34.28
CA GLU A 29 -16.46 -24.18 -33.43
C GLU A 29 -15.52 -24.44 -32.24
N ILE A 30 -15.39 -25.69 -31.81
CA ILE A 30 -14.51 -26.11 -30.71
C ILE A 30 -13.09 -26.39 -31.23
N THR A 31 -12.98 -27.03 -32.41
CA THR A 31 -11.69 -27.37 -33.03
C THR A 31 -11.01 -26.19 -33.73
N ASN A 32 -11.76 -25.13 -34.06
CA ASN A 32 -11.19 -23.93 -34.65
C ASN A 32 -10.29 -23.17 -33.67
N ASN A 33 -9.35 -22.42 -34.21
CA ASN A 33 -8.33 -21.65 -33.47
C ASN A 33 -8.89 -20.45 -32.67
N GLY A 34 -10.19 -20.45 -32.35
CA GLY A 34 -10.91 -19.39 -31.63
C GLY A 34 -11.21 -18.13 -32.46
N TYR A 35 -10.54 -17.96 -33.60
CA TYR A 35 -10.71 -16.85 -34.52
C TYR A 35 -11.11 -17.37 -35.91
N ILE A 36 -12.06 -16.69 -36.55
CA ILE A 36 -12.63 -17.00 -37.85
C ILE A 36 -11.55 -16.78 -38.90
N ALA A 37 -10.82 -17.84 -39.24
CA ALA A 37 -10.12 -17.93 -40.51
C ALA A 37 -11.19 -18.10 -41.60
N SER A 38 -11.81 -16.99 -42.03
CA SER A 38 -12.53 -17.05 -43.31
C SER A 38 -11.47 -17.39 -44.35
N PRO A 39 -11.62 -18.46 -45.17
CA PRO A 39 -10.68 -18.74 -46.24
C PRO A 39 -10.54 -17.46 -47.06
N PHE A 40 -9.35 -16.87 -47.08
CA PHE A 40 -9.13 -15.67 -47.87
C PHE A 40 -9.20 -16.11 -49.34
N LYS A 41 -10.38 -16.02 -49.95
CA LYS A 41 -10.65 -16.58 -51.29
C LYS A 41 -9.72 -16.04 -52.36
N SER A 42 -9.12 -14.87 -52.13
CA SER A 42 -8.14 -14.22 -53.00
C SER A 42 -6.70 -14.38 -52.50
N LYS A 43 -6.40 -15.38 -51.65
CA LYS A 43 -5.04 -15.63 -51.13
C LYS A 43 -4.05 -15.91 -52.23
N ASP A 44 -4.41 -16.76 -53.18
CA ASP A 44 -3.54 -17.08 -54.32
C ASP A 44 -3.39 -15.89 -55.28
N ASP A 45 -4.44 -15.09 -55.47
CA ASP A 45 -4.37 -13.85 -56.25
C ASP A 45 -3.45 -12.81 -55.58
N GLN A 46 -3.56 -12.65 -54.25
CA GLN A 46 -2.70 -11.76 -53.46
C GLN A 46 -1.25 -12.24 -53.46
N LYS A 47 -1.00 -13.55 -53.37
CA LYS A 47 0.34 -14.14 -53.51
C LYS A 47 0.98 -13.72 -54.84
N ASN A 48 0.27 -13.87 -55.95
CA ASN A 48 0.76 -13.46 -57.26
C ASN A 48 1.08 -11.95 -57.32
N LEU A 49 0.18 -11.11 -56.81
CA LEU A 49 0.42 -9.66 -56.75
C LEU A 49 1.58 -9.27 -55.83
N VAL A 50 1.81 -10.02 -54.74
CA VAL A 50 2.96 -9.85 -53.85
C VAL A 50 4.25 -10.28 -54.55
N MET A 51 4.24 -11.38 -55.32
CA MET A 51 5.39 -11.81 -56.13
C MET A 51 5.75 -10.73 -57.17
N ASP A 52 4.76 -10.23 -57.92
CA ASP A 52 4.95 -9.14 -58.89
C ASP A 52 5.53 -7.89 -58.21
N LYS A 53 5.06 -7.58 -56.99
CA LYS A 53 5.57 -6.46 -56.22
C LYS A 53 7.02 -6.68 -55.77
N LEU A 54 7.36 -7.86 -55.27
CA LEU A 54 8.72 -8.21 -54.86
C LEU A 54 9.70 -8.16 -56.03
N ASP A 55 9.27 -8.65 -57.21
CA ASP A 55 10.05 -8.58 -58.44
C ASP A 55 10.29 -7.13 -58.86
N SER A 56 9.27 -6.27 -58.75
CA SER A 56 9.40 -4.82 -59.03
C SER A 56 10.41 -4.10 -58.12
N PHE A 57 10.68 -4.62 -56.91
CA PHE A 57 11.72 -4.08 -56.04
C PHE A 57 13.14 -4.49 -56.48
N GLY A 58 13.30 -5.64 -57.14
CA GLY A 58 14.58 -6.12 -57.66
C GLY A 58 15.64 -6.48 -56.59
N LEU A 59 15.21 -6.71 -55.34
CA LEU A 59 16.10 -6.94 -54.19
C LEU A 59 16.25 -8.43 -53.82
N ILE A 60 15.26 -9.25 -54.14
CA ILE A 60 15.31 -10.72 -54.00
C ILE A 60 15.64 -11.30 -55.38
N PRO A 61 16.60 -12.23 -55.52
CA PRO A 61 16.84 -12.93 -56.77
C PRO A 61 15.54 -13.57 -57.28
N GLU A 62 15.23 -13.39 -58.57
CA GLU A 62 13.98 -13.84 -59.20
C GLU A 62 13.67 -15.31 -58.91
N ASN A 63 14.70 -16.17 -58.94
CA ASN A 63 14.59 -17.61 -58.67
C ASN A 63 14.26 -17.97 -57.21
N LEU A 64 14.28 -17.01 -56.28
CA LEU A 64 13.97 -17.20 -54.86
C LEU A 64 12.63 -16.56 -54.45
N ILE A 65 12.06 -15.66 -55.26
CA ILE A 65 10.83 -14.91 -54.93
C ILE A 65 9.69 -15.88 -54.62
N GLU A 66 9.42 -16.85 -55.50
CA GLU A 66 8.36 -17.83 -55.31
C GLU A 66 8.54 -18.61 -54.01
N SER A 67 9.76 -19.08 -53.73
CA SER A 67 10.06 -19.85 -52.52
C SER A 67 9.91 -19.04 -51.23
N GLU A 68 10.30 -17.76 -51.22
CA GLU A 68 10.16 -16.88 -50.05
C GLU A 68 8.70 -16.50 -49.80
N VAL A 69 7.92 -16.28 -50.86
CA VAL A 69 6.47 -16.01 -50.76
C VAL A 69 5.72 -17.24 -50.28
N GLU A 70 5.99 -18.42 -50.85
CA GLU A 70 5.38 -19.68 -50.41
C GLU A 70 5.69 -19.96 -48.94
N SER A 71 6.95 -19.79 -48.54
CA SER A 71 7.34 -20.01 -47.14
C SER A 71 6.63 -19.04 -46.18
N PHE A 72 6.53 -17.77 -46.54
CA PHE A 72 5.84 -16.78 -45.71
C PHE A 72 4.33 -17.07 -45.55
N TYR A 73 3.66 -17.49 -46.63
CA TYR A 73 2.20 -17.72 -46.63
C TYR A 73 1.77 -19.06 -46.03
N ASN A 74 2.63 -20.08 -46.11
CA ASN A 74 2.27 -21.47 -45.78
C ASN A 74 3.10 -22.07 -44.65
N ASP A 75 4.40 -21.77 -44.54
CA ASP A 75 5.28 -22.43 -43.57
C ASP A 75 5.31 -21.73 -42.21
N LEU A 76 5.07 -20.40 -42.17
CA LEU A 76 5.18 -19.61 -40.95
C LEU A 76 3.97 -19.72 -40.01
N GLY A 77 2.93 -20.49 -40.37
CA GLY A 77 1.76 -20.70 -39.53
C GLY A 77 0.92 -19.43 -39.30
N ILE A 78 1.16 -18.37 -40.08
CA ILE A 78 0.41 -17.11 -40.03
C ILE A 78 -1.03 -17.37 -40.48
N ASN A 79 -2.00 -16.90 -39.70
CA ASN A 79 -3.41 -17.11 -40.01
C ASN A 79 -3.87 -16.28 -41.22
N ASP A 80 -4.78 -16.81 -42.03
CA ASP A 80 -5.43 -16.12 -43.16
C ASP A 80 -6.00 -14.74 -42.80
N THR A 81 -6.37 -14.54 -41.54
CA THR A 81 -6.83 -13.25 -41.00
C THR A 81 -5.80 -12.15 -41.23
N TYR A 82 -4.51 -12.41 -40.98
CA TYR A 82 -3.41 -11.47 -41.23
C TYR A 82 -3.42 -11.03 -42.71
N PHE A 83 -3.37 -12.00 -43.62
CA PHE A 83 -3.33 -11.77 -45.06
C PHE A 83 -4.56 -11.03 -45.60
N SER A 84 -5.73 -11.31 -45.03
CA SER A 84 -6.98 -10.63 -45.40
C SER A 84 -7.04 -9.17 -44.92
N SER A 85 -6.30 -8.84 -43.86
CA SER A 85 -6.34 -7.53 -43.21
C SER A 85 -5.21 -6.58 -43.66
N ASP A 86 -4.12 -7.14 -44.17
CA ASP A 86 -2.89 -6.40 -44.49
C ASP A 86 -2.78 -6.10 -46.01
N SER A 87 -2.05 -5.03 -46.36
CA SER A 87 -1.92 -4.61 -47.75
C SER A 87 -0.83 -5.41 -48.50
N ILE A 88 -0.99 -5.54 -49.82
CA ILE A 88 0.02 -6.17 -50.70
C ILE A 88 1.40 -5.53 -50.50
N ASP A 89 1.45 -4.19 -50.42
CA ASP A 89 2.69 -3.45 -50.20
C ASP A 89 3.34 -3.78 -48.85
N ASN A 90 2.55 -3.92 -47.78
CA ASN A 90 3.08 -4.23 -46.47
C ASN A 90 3.54 -5.69 -46.36
N ILE A 91 2.78 -6.63 -46.94
CA ILE A 91 3.17 -8.05 -47.00
C ILE A 91 4.47 -8.21 -47.79
N ALA A 92 4.57 -7.60 -48.98
CA ALA A 92 5.80 -7.62 -49.77
C ALA A 92 6.97 -6.99 -49.00
N SER A 93 6.73 -5.88 -48.30
CA SER A 93 7.74 -5.27 -47.43
C SER A 93 8.17 -6.18 -46.27
N ASN A 94 7.26 -6.94 -45.66
CA ASN A 94 7.57 -7.87 -44.57
C ASN A 94 8.37 -9.08 -45.06
N ILE A 95 8.03 -9.63 -46.24
CA ILE A 95 8.82 -10.70 -46.87
C ILE A 95 10.23 -10.21 -47.19
N LEU A 96 10.36 -9.04 -47.81
CA LEU A 96 11.66 -8.44 -48.11
C LEU A 96 12.49 -8.19 -46.84
N SER A 97 11.81 -7.78 -45.76
CA SER A 97 12.43 -7.55 -44.46
C SER A 97 12.97 -8.85 -43.87
N LEU A 98 12.16 -9.90 -43.84
CA LEU A 98 12.56 -11.22 -43.37
C LEU A 98 13.73 -11.77 -44.19
N TYR A 99 13.69 -11.60 -45.52
CA TYR A 99 14.78 -11.96 -46.41
C TYR A 99 16.08 -11.18 -46.11
N SER A 100 16.01 -9.87 -45.87
CA SER A 100 17.17 -9.08 -45.46
C SER A 100 17.76 -9.56 -44.12
N ALA A 101 16.90 -9.96 -43.19
CA ALA A 101 17.30 -10.45 -41.88
C ALA A 101 18.02 -11.80 -42.00
N LYS A 102 17.50 -12.70 -42.86
CA LYS A 102 18.18 -13.96 -43.22
C LYS A 102 19.57 -13.71 -43.83
N ILE A 103 19.70 -12.73 -44.74
CA ILE A 103 21.01 -12.36 -45.32
C ILE A 103 21.94 -11.84 -44.24
N ASN A 104 21.48 -10.93 -43.39
CA ASN A 104 22.28 -10.33 -42.32
C ASN A 104 22.77 -11.38 -41.32
N ALA A 105 21.91 -12.32 -40.92
CA ALA A 105 22.28 -13.44 -40.07
C ALA A 105 23.43 -14.24 -40.70
N LYS A 106 23.26 -14.62 -41.98
CA LYS A 106 24.27 -15.37 -42.75
C LYS A 106 25.60 -14.62 -42.89
N ILE A 107 25.59 -13.30 -43.09
CA ILE A 107 26.81 -12.46 -43.15
C ILE A 107 27.56 -12.49 -41.82
N ASN A 108 26.83 -12.43 -40.70
CA ASN A 108 27.41 -12.44 -39.36
C ASN A 108 27.78 -13.85 -38.86
N GLY A 109 27.60 -14.88 -39.69
CA GLY A 109 27.85 -16.28 -39.31
C GLY A 109 26.88 -16.82 -38.25
N SER A 110 25.73 -16.17 -38.06
CA SER A 110 24.65 -16.59 -37.16
C SER A 110 23.45 -17.09 -37.98
N THR A 111 22.61 -17.92 -37.37
CA THR A 111 21.30 -18.31 -37.89
C THR A 111 20.16 -17.49 -37.27
N ASP A 112 20.47 -16.61 -36.32
CA ASP A 112 19.51 -15.82 -35.57
C ASP A 112 18.94 -14.66 -36.42
N ILE A 113 17.63 -14.71 -36.62
CA ILE A 113 16.84 -13.72 -37.33
C ILE A 113 16.35 -12.73 -36.28
N HIS A 114 16.79 -11.47 -36.37
CA HIS A 114 16.28 -10.39 -35.55
C HIS A 114 15.87 -9.23 -36.45
N PHE A 115 14.57 -9.01 -36.57
CA PHE A 115 14.01 -7.93 -37.36
C PHE A 115 12.87 -7.24 -36.64
N LYS A 116 12.83 -5.90 -36.71
CA LYS A 116 11.69 -5.11 -36.28
C LYS A 116 11.39 -3.98 -37.25
N LYS A 117 10.11 -3.73 -37.46
CA LYS A 117 9.56 -2.61 -38.23
C LYS A 117 8.44 -1.98 -37.42
N ILE A 118 8.61 -0.73 -37.05
CA ILE A 118 7.60 0.05 -36.31
C ILE A 118 7.13 1.15 -37.25
N ASN A 119 5.85 1.12 -37.65
CA ASN A 119 5.25 2.09 -38.56
C ASN A 119 4.40 3.10 -37.77
N ASP A 120 4.95 4.28 -37.50
CA ASP A 120 4.30 5.34 -36.70
C ASP A 120 3.57 4.77 -35.46
N ASP A 121 2.54 5.45 -34.95
CA ASP A 121 1.73 4.97 -33.82
C ASP A 121 0.72 3.85 -34.22
N SER A 122 0.78 3.32 -35.44
CA SER A 122 -0.32 2.54 -36.05
C SER A 122 -0.16 1.02 -35.96
N ASN A 123 1.01 0.49 -36.34
CA ASN A 123 1.31 -0.94 -36.28
C ASN A 123 2.82 -1.21 -36.17
N ALA A 124 3.17 -2.40 -35.71
CA ALA A 124 4.55 -2.86 -35.68
C ALA A 124 4.64 -4.36 -35.95
N VAL A 125 5.75 -4.79 -36.55
CA VAL A 125 6.04 -6.19 -36.90
C VAL A 125 7.43 -6.54 -36.39
N TYR A 126 7.54 -7.70 -35.73
CA TYR A 126 8.78 -8.23 -35.21
C TYR A 126 8.96 -9.69 -35.64
N PHE A 127 10.17 -10.07 -36.02
CA PHE A 127 10.58 -11.44 -36.29
C PHE A 127 11.82 -11.76 -35.47
N GLU A 128 11.74 -12.80 -34.64
CA GLU A 128 12.83 -13.27 -33.77
C GLU A 128 13.02 -14.77 -33.98
N SER A 129 14.24 -15.24 -34.20
CA SER A 129 14.59 -16.67 -34.01
C SER A 129 15.64 -16.82 -32.92
N GLY A 130 15.69 -18.02 -32.34
CA GLY A 130 16.58 -18.35 -31.23
C GLY A 130 15.90 -18.34 -29.86
N ASP A 131 16.71 -18.56 -28.83
CA ASP A 131 16.24 -18.79 -27.46
C ASP A 131 15.87 -17.50 -26.70
N SER A 132 16.20 -16.32 -27.24
CA SER A 132 15.89 -15.05 -26.60
C SER A 132 14.43 -14.62 -26.85
N ASN A 133 13.86 -13.88 -25.89
CA ASN A 133 12.54 -13.22 -26.00
C ASN A 133 12.72 -11.69 -25.90
N ILE A 134 13.69 -11.14 -26.63
CA ILE A 134 14.10 -9.72 -26.50
C ILE A 134 12.98 -8.81 -26.99
N PHE A 135 12.32 -9.17 -28.10
CA PHE A 135 11.29 -8.32 -28.69
C PHE A 135 9.98 -8.32 -27.91
N GLU A 136 9.61 -9.39 -27.20
CA GLU A 136 8.40 -9.33 -26.37
C GLU A 136 8.53 -8.33 -25.22
N LYS A 137 9.70 -8.22 -24.58
CA LYS A 137 9.94 -7.22 -23.53
C LYS A 137 9.82 -5.80 -24.10
N GLU A 138 10.36 -5.59 -25.31
CA GLU A 138 10.22 -4.31 -26.02
C GLU A 138 8.76 -4.02 -26.41
N ILE A 139 8.02 -5.02 -26.88
CA ILE A 139 6.60 -4.90 -27.22
C ILE A 139 5.76 -4.54 -25.99
N ASP A 140 6.04 -5.17 -24.86
CA ASP A 140 5.39 -4.85 -23.58
C ASP A 140 5.61 -3.37 -23.23
N ASP A 141 6.87 -2.92 -23.20
CA ASP A 141 7.23 -1.55 -22.82
C ASP A 141 6.67 -0.46 -23.76
N LEU A 142 6.70 -0.70 -25.08
CA LEU A 142 6.30 0.29 -26.08
C LEU A 142 4.78 0.33 -26.29
N PHE A 143 4.12 -0.83 -26.27
CA PHE A 143 2.74 -0.98 -26.71
C PHE A 143 1.81 -1.49 -25.62
N LEU A 144 2.07 -2.65 -25.01
CA LEU A 144 1.07 -3.30 -24.13
C LEU A 144 0.94 -2.63 -22.76
N ASP A 145 2.01 -2.05 -22.23
CA ASP A 145 2.03 -1.29 -20.99
C ASP A 145 1.87 0.24 -21.21
N ASN A 146 1.55 0.64 -22.44
CA ASN A 146 1.33 2.03 -22.81
C ASN A 146 0.04 2.57 -22.16
N LYS A 147 0.13 3.73 -21.50
CA LYS A 147 -1.01 4.35 -20.81
C LYS A 147 -1.94 5.16 -21.72
N ASN A 148 -1.44 5.60 -22.87
CA ASN A 148 -2.13 6.57 -23.73
C ASN A 148 -2.86 5.93 -24.91
N SER A 149 -2.41 4.76 -25.33
CA SER A 149 -2.95 4.02 -26.48
C SER A 149 -3.07 2.54 -26.13
N SER A 150 -4.09 1.89 -26.66
CA SER A 150 -4.28 0.43 -26.55
C SER A 150 -3.88 -0.24 -27.86
N TYR A 151 -3.30 -1.43 -27.75
CA TYR A 151 -2.82 -2.21 -28.90
C TYR A 151 -3.29 -3.67 -28.81
N ARG A 152 -3.59 -4.29 -29.95
CA ARG A 152 -3.73 -5.74 -30.10
C ARG A 152 -2.36 -6.34 -30.45
N LEU A 153 -2.06 -7.52 -29.91
CA LEU A 153 -0.89 -8.32 -30.31
C LEU A 153 -1.35 -9.69 -30.81
N GLU A 154 -0.82 -10.11 -31.95
CA GLU A 154 -0.86 -11.48 -32.43
C GLU A 154 0.57 -12.02 -32.50
N SER A 155 0.80 -13.16 -31.85
CA SER A 155 2.09 -13.84 -31.82
C SER A 155 1.92 -15.26 -32.34
N PHE A 156 2.82 -15.66 -33.24
CA PHE A 156 2.87 -16.99 -33.85
C PHE A 156 4.29 -17.53 -33.77
N ASN A 157 4.43 -18.78 -33.31
CA ASN A 157 5.72 -19.45 -33.25
C ASN A 157 5.68 -20.68 -34.15
N SER A 158 6.64 -20.75 -35.06
CA SER A 158 6.73 -21.79 -36.08
C SER A 158 8.12 -22.42 -36.08
N ILE A 159 8.18 -23.74 -36.24
CA ILE A 159 9.44 -24.48 -36.30
C ILE A 159 9.89 -24.48 -37.76
N LEU A 160 11.03 -23.84 -38.03
CA LEU A 160 11.65 -23.81 -39.34
C LEU A 160 12.27 -25.16 -39.70
N SER A 161 12.55 -25.38 -40.98
CA SER A 161 13.13 -26.63 -41.50
C SER A 161 14.51 -26.99 -40.91
N ASN A 162 15.21 -26.02 -40.35
CA ASN A 162 16.49 -26.20 -39.64
C ASN A 162 16.31 -26.56 -38.14
N GLY A 163 15.07 -26.67 -37.65
CA GLY A 163 14.73 -26.98 -36.26
C GLY A 163 14.65 -25.77 -35.34
N GLU A 164 14.98 -24.56 -35.81
CA GLU A 164 14.87 -23.33 -35.01
C GLU A 164 13.42 -22.83 -34.96
N THR A 165 13.04 -22.20 -33.87
CA THR A 165 11.73 -21.57 -33.75
C THR A 165 11.82 -20.12 -34.25
N LEU A 166 11.02 -19.78 -35.27
CA LEU A 166 10.75 -18.41 -35.67
C LEU A 166 9.51 -17.90 -34.95
N LYS A 167 9.64 -16.79 -34.25
CA LYS A 167 8.58 -16.08 -33.54
C LYS A 167 8.23 -14.83 -34.33
N CYS A 168 6.96 -14.70 -34.69
CA CYS A 168 6.42 -13.59 -35.45
C CYS A 168 5.44 -12.82 -34.54
N TYR A 169 5.62 -11.51 -34.42
CA TYR A 169 4.74 -10.65 -33.62
C TYR A 169 4.17 -9.54 -34.49
N PHE A 170 2.85 -9.37 -34.41
CA PHE A 170 2.11 -8.35 -35.13
C PHE A 170 1.33 -7.50 -34.14
N VAL A 171 1.71 -6.24 -34.03
CA VAL A 171 1.11 -5.26 -33.12
C VAL A 171 0.25 -4.29 -33.94
N TYR A 172 -0.98 -4.06 -33.50
CA TYR A 172 -1.93 -3.17 -34.15
C TYR A 172 -2.53 -2.21 -33.13
N LYS A 173 -2.66 -0.92 -33.44
CA LYS A 173 -3.40 0.01 -32.59
C LYS A 173 -4.87 -0.39 -32.53
N SER A 174 -5.43 -0.49 -31.33
CA SER A 174 -6.84 -0.84 -31.13
C SER A 174 -7.76 0.31 -31.58
N ASP A 175 -8.87 -0.04 -32.21
CA ASP A 175 -9.92 0.85 -32.66
C ASP A 175 -11.26 0.49 -32.02
N PHE A 176 -11.73 1.35 -31.12
CA PHE A 176 -13.01 1.19 -30.41
C PHE A 176 -14.14 2.05 -31.01
N SER A 177 -13.95 2.65 -32.20
CA SER A 177 -14.85 3.63 -32.79
C SER A 177 -16.19 3.06 -33.29
N SER A 178 -16.24 1.80 -33.71
CA SER A 178 -17.41 1.14 -34.31
C SER A 178 -18.52 0.72 -33.33
N THR A 179 -18.61 1.32 -32.15
CA THR A 179 -19.48 0.86 -31.04
C THR A 179 -20.84 1.57 -30.98
N SER A 180 -21.44 1.88 -32.13
CA SER A 180 -22.77 2.46 -32.23
C SER A 180 -23.67 1.62 -33.14
N ASP A 181 -24.23 0.55 -32.61
CA ASP A 181 -25.53 0.03 -33.01
C ASP A 181 -26.14 -0.72 -31.82
N GLU A 182 -27.29 -0.24 -31.35
CA GLU A 182 -28.05 -0.73 -30.18
C GLU A 182 -28.65 -2.15 -30.36
N ASP A 183 -28.19 -2.94 -31.34
CA ASP A 183 -28.87 -4.17 -31.80
C ASP A 183 -27.98 -5.44 -31.85
N SER A 184 -26.80 -5.47 -31.18
CA SER A 184 -26.03 -6.72 -31.04
C SER A 184 -26.25 -7.39 -29.67
N SER A 185 -26.72 -8.63 -29.69
CA SER A 185 -27.19 -9.42 -28.53
C SER A 185 -26.09 -9.93 -27.57
N SER A 186 -24.85 -9.42 -27.65
CA SER A 186 -23.76 -9.78 -26.72
C SER A 186 -22.98 -8.55 -26.27
N SER A 187 -22.91 -8.33 -24.95
CA SER A 187 -22.28 -7.15 -24.33
C SER A 187 -20.83 -6.92 -24.75
N ILE A 188 -20.10 -7.97 -25.15
CA ILE A 188 -18.68 -7.91 -25.49
C ILE A 188 -18.38 -7.13 -26.77
N ASP A 189 -19.20 -7.22 -27.81
CA ASP A 189 -18.96 -6.52 -29.08
C ASP A 189 -18.97 -5.00 -28.92
N SER A 190 -19.71 -4.49 -27.92
CA SER A 190 -19.80 -3.06 -27.60
C SER A 190 -18.56 -2.47 -26.93
N ILE A 191 -17.68 -3.33 -26.41
CA ILE A 191 -16.45 -2.93 -25.70
C ILE A 191 -15.17 -3.42 -26.40
N SER A 192 -15.32 -4.25 -27.43
CA SER A 192 -14.23 -4.83 -28.20
C SER A 192 -13.67 -3.89 -29.27
N ASP A 193 -12.43 -4.20 -29.68
CA ASP A 193 -11.82 -3.66 -30.89
C ASP A 193 -12.60 -4.06 -32.16
N SER A 194 -12.65 -3.17 -33.15
CA SER A 194 -13.41 -3.34 -34.39
C SER A 194 -12.96 -4.56 -35.21
N THR A 195 -11.70 -4.96 -35.10
CA THR A 195 -11.17 -6.19 -35.71
C THR A 195 -11.63 -7.40 -34.91
N PHE A 196 -11.39 -7.42 -33.59
CA PHE A 196 -11.80 -8.53 -32.72
C PHE A 196 -13.28 -8.89 -32.90
N SER A 197 -14.18 -7.88 -32.90
CA SER A 197 -15.62 -8.11 -33.07
C SER A 197 -15.98 -8.81 -34.38
N LYS A 198 -15.17 -8.63 -35.44
CA LYS A 198 -15.36 -9.28 -36.76
C LYS A 198 -14.72 -10.67 -36.82
N ILE A 199 -13.53 -10.84 -36.24
CA ILE A 199 -12.71 -12.05 -36.44
C ILE A 199 -12.87 -13.07 -35.31
N ALA A 200 -13.36 -12.70 -34.12
CA ALA A 200 -13.54 -13.65 -33.03
C ALA A 200 -14.77 -14.54 -33.27
N THR A 201 -14.62 -15.85 -33.05
CA THR A 201 -15.76 -16.79 -33.10
C THR A 201 -16.74 -16.52 -31.96
N ASN A 202 -18.00 -16.92 -32.11
CA ASN A 202 -19.01 -16.82 -31.05
C ASN A 202 -18.58 -17.55 -29.77
N HIS A 203 -17.88 -18.68 -29.91
CA HIS A 203 -17.32 -19.41 -28.78
C HIS A 203 -16.24 -18.60 -28.04
N THR A 204 -15.26 -18.02 -28.74
CA THR A 204 -14.25 -17.14 -28.09
C THR A 204 -14.89 -15.94 -27.41
N LYS A 205 -15.89 -15.31 -28.04
CA LYS A 205 -16.65 -14.21 -27.43
C LYS A 205 -17.30 -14.64 -26.12
N THR A 206 -17.92 -15.82 -26.09
CA THR A 206 -18.54 -16.40 -24.88
C THR A 206 -17.51 -16.63 -23.76
N LEU A 207 -16.38 -17.26 -24.09
CA LEU A 207 -15.30 -17.51 -23.12
C LEU A 207 -14.71 -16.21 -22.55
N TYR A 208 -14.51 -15.20 -23.41
CA TYR A 208 -13.99 -13.91 -23.00
C TYR A 208 -15.02 -13.13 -22.17
N SER A 209 -16.31 -13.21 -22.49
CA SER A 209 -17.38 -12.63 -21.66
C SER A 209 -17.36 -13.19 -20.24
N GLU A 210 -17.27 -14.52 -20.08
CA GLU A 210 -17.19 -15.15 -18.76
C GLU A 210 -15.97 -14.65 -17.96
N ILE A 211 -14.82 -14.51 -18.61
CA ILE A 211 -13.60 -13.98 -17.97
C ILE A 211 -13.75 -12.52 -17.58
N LEU A 212 -14.34 -11.68 -18.45
CA LEU A 212 -14.57 -10.26 -18.14
C LEU A 212 -15.54 -10.11 -16.97
N ASP A 213 -16.63 -10.89 -16.97
CA ASP A 213 -17.63 -10.89 -15.90
C ASP A 213 -17.01 -11.26 -14.55
N GLU A 214 -16.14 -12.27 -14.52
CA GLU A 214 -15.38 -12.63 -13.32
C GLU A 214 -14.34 -11.58 -12.96
N ALA A 215 -13.63 -11.00 -13.94
CA ALA A 215 -12.60 -9.98 -13.72
C ALA A 215 -13.17 -8.65 -13.21
N TYR A 216 -14.45 -8.35 -13.42
CA TYR A 216 -15.15 -7.25 -12.75
C TYR A 216 -15.40 -7.52 -11.26
N SER A 217 -15.47 -8.79 -10.89
CA SER A 217 -15.73 -9.20 -9.51
C SER A 217 -14.47 -9.25 -8.64
N THR A 218 -13.27 -9.34 -9.25
CA THR A 218 -11.98 -9.50 -8.56
C THR A 218 -10.98 -8.39 -8.90
N GLU A 219 -10.03 -8.12 -8.02
CA GLU A 219 -8.91 -7.18 -8.31
C GLU A 219 -7.70 -7.90 -8.97
N GLY A 220 -7.61 -9.22 -8.82
CA GLY A 220 -6.56 -10.06 -9.38
C GLY A 220 -6.86 -10.56 -10.80
N PRO A 221 -5.90 -11.28 -11.40
CA PRO A 221 -6.11 -11.89 -12.71
C PRO A 221 -7.09 -13.06 -12.56
N VAL A 222 -7.95 -13.22 -13.57
CA VAL A 222 -8.78 -14.40 -13.78
C VAL A 222 -8.07 -15.30 -14.77
N VAL A 223 -7.61 -16.47 -14.33
CA VAL A 223 -6.90 -17.44 -15.17
C VAL A 223 -7.80 -18.65 -15.38
N LYS A 224 -8.24 -18.85 -16.62
CA LYS A 224 -9.02 -20.02 -17.02
C LYS A 224 -8.30 -20.81 -18.09
N HIS A 225 -8.59 -22.10 -18.16
CA HIS A 225 -8.00 -22.99 -19.15
C HIS A 225 -8.95 -24.11 -19.55
N TYR A 226 -8.71 -24.65 -20.74
CA TYR A 226 -9.26 -25.93 -21.16
C TYR A 226 -8.33 -26.62 -22.16
N THR A 227 -8.34 -27.95 -22.16
CA THR A 227 -7.58 -28.77 -23.10
C THR A 227 -8.52 -29.41 -24.11
N LEU A 228 -8.22 -29.25 -25.40
CA LEU A 228 -8.99 -29.87 -26.49
C LEU A 228 -8.62 -31.33 -26.67
N SER A 229 -9.58 -32.25 -26.63
CA SER A 229 -9.33 -33.69 -26.77
C SER A 229 -8.80 -34.11 -28.15
N GLU A 230 -9.15 -33.38 -29.21
CA GLU A 230 -8.77 -33.73 -30.60
C GLU A 230 -7.37 -33.28 -30.99
N THR A 231 -6.96 -32.10 -30.56
CA THR A 231 -5.65 -31.52 -30.87
C THR A 231 -4.66 -31.69 -29.71
N ASN A 232 -5.15 -32.04 -28.52
CA ASN A 232 -4.41 -32.02 -27.26
C ASN A 232 -3.76 -30.65 -26.94
N GLU A 233 -4.27 -29.57 -27.54
CA GLU A 233 -3.82 -28.21 -27.26
C GLU A 233 -4.48 -27.69 -25.99
N LEU A 234 -3.67 -27.13 -25.10
CA LEU A 234 -4.11 -26.41 -23.91
C LEU A 234 -4.26 -24.94 -24.24
N ARG A 235 -5.47 -24.41 -24.08
CA ARG A 235 -5.72 -22.97 -24.17
C ARG A 235 -5.79 -22.41 -22.77
N ILE A 236 -4.94 -21.42 -22.47
CA ILE A 236 -4.99 -20.64 -21.23
C ILE A 236 -5.42 -19.22 -21.57
N ILE A 237 -6.45 -18.73 -20.91
CA ILE A 237 -7.03 -17.42 -21.14
C ILE A 237 -7.00 -16.64 -19.82
N ILE A 238 -6.39 -15.47 -19.85
CA ILE A 238 -6.10 -14.65 -18.67
C ILE A 238 -6.72 -13.27 -18.85
N GLY A 239 -7.67 -12.92 -18.00
CA GLY A 239 -8.26 -11.58 -17.95
C GLY A 239 -7.76 -10.79 -16.76
N TYR A 240 -7.35 -9.55 -16.96
CA TYR A 240 -6.95 -8.64 -15.88
C TYR A 240 -7.19 -7.19 -16.28
N LYS A 241 -7.15 -6.29 -15.30
CA LYS A 241 -7.32 -4.86 -15.52
C LYS A 241 -6.08 -4.27 -16.21
N THR A 242 -6.24 -3.49 -17.26
CA THR A 242 -5.11 -2.95 -18.01
C THR A 242 -4.21 -2.07 -17.13
N GLY A 243 -2.90 -2.21 -17.27
CA GLY A 243 -1.90 -1.40 -16.55
C GLY A 243 -1.63 -1.80 -15.09
N THR A 244 -2.15 -2.95 -14.62
CA THR A 244 -1.92 -3.44 -13.26
C THR A 244 -0.78 -4.44 -13.12
N SER A 245 -0.14 -4.87 -14.21
CA SER A 245 1.01 -5.78 -14.17
C SER A 245 1.91 -5.54 -15.38
N HIS A 246 3.05 -4.88 -15.15
CA HIS A 246 4.03 -4.51 -16.17
C HIS A 246 4.80 -5.73 -16.72
N ARG A 247 5.03 -5.80 -18.03
CA ARG A 247 5.73 -6.90 -18.72
C ARG A 247 5.15 -8.30 -18.49
N TYR A 248 3.85 -8.38 -18.21
CA TYR A 248 3.22 -9.67 -17.91
C TYR A 248 3.19 -10.61 -19.13
N ASN A 249 2.99 -10.05 -20.32
CA ASN A 249 2.87 -10.82 -21.56
C ASN A 249 4.18 -11.54 -21.92
N SER A 250 5.33 -10.88 -21.86
CA SER A 250 6.64 -11.50 -22.10
C SER A 250 7.00 -12.55 -21.03
N ALA A 251 6.64 -12.28 -19.78
CA ALA A 251 6.87 -13.18 -18.67
C ALA A 251 6.12 -14.52 -18.86
N LEU A 252 4.90 -14.50 -19.40
CA LEU A 252 4.11 -15.70 -19.70
C LEU A 252 4.74 -16.59 -20.77
N SER A 253 5.40 -16.02 -21.79
CA SER A 253 6.16 -16.82 -22.76
C SER A 253 7.33 -17.52 -22.10
N THR A 254 8.04 -16.83 -21.20
CA THR A 254 9.14 -17.42 -20.43
C THR A 254 8.63 -18.55 -19.53
N LEU A 255 7.41 -18.44 -18.99
CA LEU A 255 6.76 -19.52 -18.25
C LEU A 255 6.51 -20.76 -19.13
N ALA A 256 6.04 -20.60 -20.36
CA ALA A 256 5.86 -21.72 -21.29
C ALA A 256 7.21 -22.39 -21.61
N SER A 257 8.24 -21.58 -21.92
CA SER A 257 9.60 -22.05 -22.18
C SER A 257 10.19 -22.82 -20.99
N TYR A 258 9.96 -22.33 -19.76
CA TYR A 258 10.43 -22.97 -18.53
C TYR A 258 9.89 -24.40 -18.36
N TYR A 259 8.62 -24.62 -18.72
CA TYR A 259 8.00 -25.95 -18.72
C TYR A 259 8.34 -26.79 -19.96
N LYS A 260 9.13 -26.26 -20.90
CA LYS A 260 9.48 -26.87 -22.18
C LYS A 260 8.24 -27.21 -23.02
N ILE A 261 7.24 -26.33 -22.94
CA ILE A 261 5.99 -26.46 -23.68
C ILE A 261 6.04 -25.52 -24.87
N ASN A 262 5.73 -26.04 -26.05
CA ASN A 262 5.72 -25.23 -27.26
C ASN A 262 4.50 -24.29 -27.24
N LEU A 263 4.75 -22.98 -27.09
CA LEU A 263 3.74 -21.94 -27.28
C LEU A 263 3.55 -21.74 -28.78
N LYS A 264 2.41 -22.18 -29.35
CA LYS A 264 2.15 -22.05 -30.80
C LYS A 264 1.74 -20.63 -31.18
N ARG A 265 0.90 -20.01 -30.36
CA ARG A 265 0.35 -18.67 -30.62
C ARG A 265 -0.17 -18.02 -29.35
N LYS A 266 -0.15 -16.70 -29.34
CA LYS A 266 -0.63 -15.86 -28.24
C LYS A 266 -1.35 -14.63 -28.79
N TYR A 267 -2.49 -14.31 -28.22
CA TYR A 267 -3.28 -13.12 -28.56
C TYR A 267 -3.41 -12.23 -27.34
N VAL A 268 -3.24 -10.92 -27.52
CA VAL A 268 -3.52 -9.91 -26.49
C VAL A 268 -4.58 -8.97 -27.02
N GLU A 269 -5.75 -8.98 -26.37
CA GLU A 269 -6.90 -8.14 -26.72
C GLU A 269 -7.14 -7.12 -25.61
N ASN A 270 -7.24 -5.85 -25.99
CA ASN A 270 -7.62 -4.76 -25.09
C ASN A 270 -9.06 -4.36 -25.33
N PHE A 271 -9.76 -3.99 -24.26
CA PHE A 271 -11.17 -3.62 -24.28
C PHE A 271 -11.39 -2.21 -23.74
N LYS A 272 -12.42 -1.53 -24.24
CA LYS A 272 -12.79 -0.13 -23.91
C LYS A 272 -13.05 0.11 -22.41
N ASN A 273 -13.40 -0.94 -21.67
CA ASN A 273 -13.64 -0.94 -20.22
C ASN A 273 -12.33 -1.02 -19.38
N ASN A 274 -11.15 -0.91 -19.98
CA ASN A 274 -9.82 -1.04 -19.35
C ASN A 274 -9.50 -2.44 -18.83
N TYR A 275 -9.89 -3.47 -19.57
CA TYR A 275 -9.46 -4.84 -19.33
C TYR A 275 -8.65 -5.35 -20.51
N THR A 276 -7.75 -6.28 -20.20
CA THR A 276 -6.89 -6.97 -21.16
C THR A 276 -7.13 -8.46 -21.02
N ILE A 277 -7.27 -9.16 -22.15
CA ILE A 277 -7.27 -10.63 -22.20
C ILE A 277 -6.05 -11.11 -22.96
N ILE A 278 -5.30 -12.02 -22.35
CA ILE A 278 -4.23 -12.79 -23.00
C ILE A 278 -4.71 -14.22 -23.21
N SER A 279 -4.72 -14.71 -24.46
CA SER A 279 -5.03 -16.10 -24.79
C SER A 279 -3.81 -16.80 -25.37
N MET A 280 -3.30 -17.80 -24.67
CA MET A 280 -2.16 -18.63 -25.07
C MET A 280 -2.62 -20.02 -25.52
N TYR A 281 -2.01 -20.52 -26.59
CA TYR A 281 -2.25 -21.87 -27.11
C TYR A 281 -0.95 -22.69 -27.00
N LEU A 282 -1.00 -23.72 -26.18
CA LEU A 282 0.15 -24.53 -25.76
C LEU A 282 0.01 -25.96 -26.28
N ASP A 283 1.07 -26.51 -26.85
CA ASP A 283 1.12 -27.91 -27.28
C ASP A 283 1.71 -28.80 -26.17
N ILE A 284 0.88 -29.57 -25.49
CA ILE A 284 1.31 -30.42 -24.35
C ILE A 284 2.08 -31.67 -24.84
N ASN A 285 1.94 -32.08 -26.10
CA ASN A 285 2.63 -33.27 -26.62
C ASN A 285 4.15 -33.08 -26.78
N SER A 286 4.66 -31.85 -26.68
CA SER A 286 6.10 -31.58 -26.77
C SER A 286 6.91 -32.16 -25.60
N ASN A 287 6.27 -32.60 -24.52
CA ASN A 287 6.94 -33.16 -23.35
C ASN A 287 6.21 -34.42 -22.81
N ILE A 288 6.58 -35.59 -23.35
CA ILE A 288 5.93 -36.91 -23.13
C ILE A 288 5.98 -37.38 -21.66
N GLU A 289 6.83 -36.77 -20.81
CA GLU A 289 7.06 -37.19 -19.42
C GLU A 289 6.11 -36.59 -18.38
N LEU A 290 5.22 -35.66 -18.75
CA LEU A 290 4.37 -34.92 -17.80
C LEU A 290 2.88 -35.30 -17.93
N ASP A 291 2.22 -35.53 -16.78
CA ASP A 291 0.76 -35.65 -16.71
C ASP A 291 0.11 -34.32 -17.14
N SER A 292 -0.72 -34.37 -18.19
CA SER A 292 -1.32 -33.20 -18.84
C SER A 292 -2.21 -32.38 -17.90
N SER A 293 -2.92 -33.05 -16.99
CA SER A 293 -3.82 -32.39 -16.01
C SER A 293 -3.04 -31.63 -14.94
N LEU A 294 -1.99 -32.26 -14.40
CA LEU A 294 -1.09 -31.66 -13.41
C LEU A 294 -0.30 -30.47 -13.96
N THR A 295 0.06 -30.55 -15.23
CA THR A 295 0.79 -29.49 -15.94
C THR A 295 -0.11 -28.26 -16.13
N SER A 296 -1.35 -28.45 -16.59
CA SER A 296 -2.32 -27.38 -16.81
C SER A 296 -2.63 -26.60 -15.53
N LEU A 297 -2.85 -27.32 -14.42
CA LEU A 297 -3.06 -26.72 -13.11
C LEU A 297 -1.84 -25.94 -12.62
N GLN A 298 -0.63 -26.46 -12.82
CA GLN A 298 0.61 -25.81 -12.36
C GLN A 298 0.88 -24.50 -13.13
N ILE A 299 0.74 -24.51 -14.46
CA ILE A 299 0.92 -23.30 -15.28
C ILE A 299 -0.08 -22.24 -14.88
N THR A 300 -1.34 -22.62 -14.63
CA THR A 300 -2.39 -21.71 -14.16
C THR A 300 -2.01 -21.02 -12.83
N LYS A 301 -1.51 -21.79 -11.86
CA LYS A 301 -1.07 -21.24 -10.56
C LYS A 301 0.14 -20.31 -10.70
N ASP A 302 1.12 -20.71 -11.51
CA ASP A 302 2.34 -19.94 -11.72
C ASP A 302 2.10 -18.68 -12.55
N ALA A 303 1.20 -18.71 -13.54
CA ALA A 303 0.78 -17.54 -14.29
C ALA A 303 0.18 -16.47 -13.37
N SER A 304 -0.63 -16.88 -12.38
CA SER A 304 -1.20 -15.95 -11.41
C SER A 304 -0.17 -15.45 -10.38
N LEU A 305 0.78 -16.28 -9.98
CA LEU A 305 1.90 -15.83 -9.14
C LEU A 305 2.78 -14.81 -9.89
N LEU A 306 3.05 -15.07 -11.17
CA LEU A 306 3.85 -14.23 -12.05
C LEU A 306 3.22 -12.85 -12.27
N TYR A 307 1.89 -12.76 -12.29
CA TYR A 307 1.18 -11.47 -12.34
C TYR A 307 1.52 -10.55 -11.15
N CYS A 308 1.84 -11.11 -9.98
CA CYS A 308 2.16 -10.29 -8.80
C CYS A 308 3.50 -9.56 -8.94
N ILE A 309 4.51 -10.25 -9.49
CA ILE A 309 5.89 -9.76 -9.64
C ILE A 309 6.48 -10.34 -10.95
N PRO A 310 6.05 -9.84 -12.12
CA PRO A 310 6.55 -10.32 -13.41
C PRO A 310 8.03 -9.97 -13.58
N ASP A 311 8.40 -8.72 -13.29
CA ASP A 311 9.78 -8.24 -13.29
C ASP A 311 10.44 -8.47 -11.92
N ASN A 312 10.91 -9.69 -11.71
CA ASN A 312 11.55 -10.10 -10.46
C ASN A 312 13.09 -10.02 -10.58
N LYS A 313 13.78 -9.83 -9.44
CA LYS A 313 15.24 -9.66 -9.37
C LYS A 313 16.06 -10.84 -9.86
N PHE A 314 15.44 -12.01 -10.00
CA PHE A 314 16.07 -13.26 -10.42
C PHE A 314 15.44 -13.77 -11.73
N TYR A 315 14.90 -12.86 -12.55
CA TYR A 315 14.27 -13.22 -13.83
C TYR A 315 15.24 -14.00 -14.72
N SER A 316 16.52 -13.65 -14.75
CA SER A 316 17.55 -14.38 -15.50
C SER A 316 17.69 -15.85 -15.07
N ASN A 317 17.50 -16.15 -13.78
CA ASN A 317 17.57 -17.53 -13.26
C ASN A 317 16.30 -18.31 -13.65
N PHE A 318 15.17 -17.61 -13.76
CA PHE A 318 13.93 -18.18 -14.28
C PHE A 318 14.01 -18.46 -15.78
N GLU A 319 14.49 -17.49 -16.56
CA GLU A 319 14.67 -17.57 -18.02
C GLU A 319 15.64 -18.70 -18.43
N SER A 320 16.70 -18.90 -17.64
CA SER A 320 17.66 -20.00 -17.85
C SER A 320 17.20 -21.36 -17.31
N GLY A 321 16.04 -21.44 -16.66
CA GLY A 321 15.52 -22.68 -16.08
C GLY A 321 16.25 -23.17 -14.82
N ILE A 322 17.14 -22.35 -14.24
CA ILE A 322 17.87 -22.67 -13.00
C ILE A 322 16.91 -22.73 -11.81
N TRP A 323 16.00 -21.75 -11.74
CA TRP A 323 14.99 -21.63 -10.69
C TRP A 323 13.59 -21.58 -11.29
N SER A 324 12.63 -22.13 -10.57
CA SER A 324 11.21 -21.90 -10.80
C SER A 324 10.82 -20.47 -10.46
N ILE A 325 9.70 -20.01 -11.03
CA ILE A 325 9.16 -18.69 -10.69
C ILE A 325 8.83 -18.55 -9.19
N GLN A 326 8.45 -19.65 -8.53
CA GLN A 326 8.17 -19.66 -7.10
C GLN A 326 9.45 -19.40 -6.29
N GLU A 327 10.56 -20.06 -6.64
CA GLU A 327 11.87 -19.81 -6.03
C GLU A 327 12.33 -18.36 -6.27
N CYS A 328 12.17 -17.83 -7.48
CA CYS A 328 12.55 -16.46 -7.82
C CYS A 328 11.74 -15.41 -7.05
N ILE A 329 10.43 -15.59 -6.92
CA ILE A 329 9.56 -14.64 -6.19
C ILE A 329 9.77 -14.75 -4.67
N TYR A 330 9.98 -15.96 -4.15
CA TYR A 330 10.42 -16.15 -2.76
C TYR A 330 11.74 -15.42 -2.49
N ALA A 331 12.74 -15.62 -3.35
CA ALA A 331 14.03 -14.95 -3.26
C ALA A 331 13.89 -13.42 -3.37
N HIS A 332 13.03 -12.92 -4.26
CA HIS A 332 12.72 -11.49 -4.38
C HIS A 332 12.20 -10.91 -3.06
N CYS A 333 11.24 -11.57 -2.43
CA CYS A 333 10.68 -11.15 -1.14
C CYS A 333 11.75 -11.19 -0.04
N GLY A 334 12.58 -12.24 -0.04
CA GLY A 334 13.72 -12.38 0.86
C GLY A 334 14.73 -11.24 0.73
N VAL A 335 15.09 -10.84 -0.49
CA VAL A 335 15.97 -9.68 -0.72
C VAL A 335 15.40 -8.40 -0.13
N ILE A 336 14.11 -8.12 -0.32
CA ILE A 336 13.46 -6.94 0.25
C ILE A 336 13.48 -7.01 1.78
N PHE A 337 13.11 -8.15 2.35
CA PHE A 337 13.13 -8.35 3.81
C PHE A 337 14.52 -8.13 4.40
N ILE A 338 15.54 -8.80 3.85
CA ILE A 338 16.94 -8.68 4.32
C ILE A 338 17.42 -7.25 4.15
N THR A 339 17.05 -6.57 3.05
CA THR A 339 17.41 -5.17 2.87
C THR A 339 16.93 -4.33 4.05
N HIS A 340 15.75 -4.58 4.63
CA HIS A 340 15.25 -3.81 5.78
C HIS A 340 15.79 -4.29 7.14
N PHE A 341 16.08 -5.58 7.32
CA PHE A 341 16.33 -6.17 8.65
C PHE A 341 17.73 -6.76 8.86
N LEU A 342 18.61 -6.72 7.86
CA LEU A 342 20.01 -7.09 8.06
C LEU A 342 20.61 -6.14 9.11
N ASN A 343 21.14 -6.72 10.19
CA ASN A 343 21.63 -5.96 11.34
C ASN A 343 22.84 -5.10 10.93
N ARG A 344 22.66 -3.79 10.92
CA ARG A 344 23.60 -2.79 10.37
C ARG A 344 24.50 -2.14 11.43
N LEU A 345 24.22 -2.36 12.72
CA LEU A 345 24.95 -1.74 13.82
C LEU A 345 25.78 -2.81 14.54
N GLY A 346 27.07 -2.85 14.23
CA GLY A 346 28.02 -3.75 14.87
C GLY A 346 28.14 -3.55 16.39
N PRO A 347 28.80 -4.48 17.10
CA PRO A 347 29.09 -4.36 18.54
C PRO A 347 29.80 -3.05 18.92
N GLU A 348 30.47 -2.39 17.97
CA GLU A 348 31.12 -1.08 18.09
C GLU A 348 30.09 0.03 18.36
N TYR A 349 28.95 0.04 17.65
CA TYR A 349 27.90 1.03 17.89
C TYR A 349 27.28 0.85 19.28
N GLN A 350 27.06 -0.40 19.71
CA GLN A 350 26.55 -0.67 21.05
C GLN A 350 27.54 -0.23 22.13
N SER A 351 28.84 -0.40 21.89
CA SER A 351 29.90 0.09 22.76
C SER A 351 29.93 1.62 22.83
N LEU A 352 29.80 2.29 21.67
CA LEU A 352 29.71 3.75 21.57
C LEU A 352 28.45 4.29 22.28
N LYS A 353 27.30 3.65 22.08
CA LYS A 353 26.03 3.97 22.75
C LYS A 353 26.20 3.85 24.27
N LYS A 354 26.81 2.77 24.76
CA LYS A 354 27.10 2.61 26.20
C LYS A 354 28.04 3.70 26.72
N LEU A 355 29.11 4.03 25.99
CA LEU A 355 30.05 5.09 26.40
C LEU A 355 29.38 6.46 26.49
N LEU A 356 28.54 6.81 25.51
CA LEU A 356 27.91 8.12 25.43
C LEU A 356 26.66 8.24 26.33
N LEU A 357 25.89 7.16 26.52
CA LEU A 357 24.60 7.17 27.22
C LEU A 357 24.62 6.57 28.64
N ASN A 358 25.69 5.89 29.07
CA ASN A 358 25.83 5.42 30.47
C ASN A 358 26.77 6.30 31.31
N SER A 359 27.18 7.47 30.81
CA SER A 359 27.94 8.46 31.58
C SER A 359 27.00 9.28 32.46
N SER A 360 27.47 9.79 33.60
CA SER A 360 26.69 10.66 34.50
C SER A 360 26.30 12.03 33.90
N ASN A 361 26.68 12.30 32.64
CA ASN A 361 26.45 13.55 31.91
C ASN A 361 25.68 13.31 30.59
N VAL A 362 24.64 12.48 30.60
CA VAL A 362 23.73 12.37 29.45
C VAL A 362 23.00 13.69 29.27
N THR A 363 23.23 14.36 28.13
CA THR A 363 22.48 15.55 27.74
C THR A 363 21.54 15.19 26.58
N PRO A 364 20.44 15.93 26.38
CA PRO A 364 19.59 15.75 25.21
C PRO A 364 20.35 15.86 23.88
N LYS A 365 21.42 16.68 23.83
CA LYS A 365 22.36 16.77 22.70
C LYS A 365 23.07 15.46 22.43
N THR A 366 23.54 14.76 23.47
CA THR A 366 24.26 13.49 23.34
C THR A 366 23.34 12.38 22.82
N VAL A 367 22.08 12.35 23.25
CA VAL A 367 21.07 11.38 22.77
C VAL A 367 20.75 11.58 21.29
N GLU A 368 20.49 12.82 20.87
CA GLU A 368 20.19 13.13 19.47
C GLU A 368 21.39 12.83 18.55
N LEU A 369 22.62 13.12 18.99
CA LEU A 369 23.84 12.81 18.25
C LEU A 369 24.01 11.30 18.03
N VAL A 370 23.77 10.48 19.06
CA VAL A 370 23.83 9.00 18.95
C VAL A 370 22.81 8.47 17.95
N ASN A 371 21.62 9.10 17.87
CA ASN A 371 20.61 8.76 16.85
C ASN A 371 21.06 9.17 15.43
N LYS A 372 21.64 10.36 15.24
CA LYS A 372 22.20 10.78 13.94
C LYS A 372 23.37 9.87 13.49
N ILE A 373 24.21 9.43 14.42
CA ILE A 373 25.30 8.47 14.14
C ILE A 373 24.73 7.11 13.73
N LYS A 374 23.68 6.63 14.41
CA LYS A 374 22.95 5.41 14.02
C LYS A 374 22.45 5.48 12.59
N GLU A 375 21.76 6.57 12.23
CA GLU A 375 21.24 6.77 10.87
C GLU A 375 22.34 6.70 9.82
N ARG A 376 23.52 7.26 10.11
CA ARG A 376 24.66 7.25 9.19
C ARG A 376 25.26 5.86 9.02
N PHE A 377 25.50 5.11 10.10
CA PHE A 377 26.04 3.74 10.00
C PHE A 377 25.09 2.79 9.28
N ASN A 378 23.78 2.97 9.48
CA ASN A 378 22.75 2.20 8.76
C ASN A 378 22.77 2.41 7.23
N SER A 379 23.50 3.39 6.71
CA SER A 379 23.53 3.73 5.28
C SER A 379 24.70 3.11 4.49
N GLU A 380 25.69 2.48 5.14
CA GLU A 380 26.99 2.19 4.52
C GLU A 380 27.40 0.69 4.41
N THR A 381 26.61 -0.29 4.89
CA THR A 381 27.16 -1.67 5.07
C THR A 381 26.77 -2.74 4.02
N PHE A 382 25.50 -2.85 3.59
CA PHE A 382 25.06 -3.88 2.63
C PHE A 382 24.02 -3.35 1.63
N THR A 383 24.31 -3.48 0.33
CA THR A 383 23.42 -3.06 -0.75
C THR A 383 22.50 -4.19 -1.20
N GLU A 384 21.37 -3.84 -1.83
CA GLU A 384 20.46 -4.82 -2.45
C GLU A 384 21.20 -5.69 -3.48
N THR A 385 22.12 -5.10 -4.23
CA THR A 385 23.01 -5.79 -5.17
C THR A 385 23.86 -6.87 -4.50
N PHE A 386 24.45 -6.57 -3.33
CA PHE A 386 25.26 -7.54 -2.59
C PHE A 386 24.43 -8.74 -2.11
N ILE A 387 23.18 -8.50 -1.70
CA ILE A 387 22.25 -9.57 -1.28
C ILE A 387 21.89 -10.45 -2.49
N ILE A 388 21.62 -9.85 -3.65
CA ILE A 388 21.35 -10.58 -4.90
C ILE A 388 22.56 -11.44 -5.30
N GLU A 389 23.77 -10.88 -5.23
CA GLU A 389 25.02 -11.60 -5.49
C GLU A 389 25.21 -12.78 -4.53
N THR A 390 24.89 -12.58 -3.24
CA THR A 390 24.91 -13.64 -2.23
C THR A 390 24.00 -14.80 -2.64
N PHE A 391 22.79 -14.51 -3.12
CA PHE A 391 21.82 -15.52 -3.51
C PHE A 391 22.28 -16.28 -4.77
N ASN A 392 22.78 -15.55 -5.77
CA ASN A 392 23.33 -16.14 -7.00
C ASN A 392 24.56 -17.01 -6.73
N SER A 393 25.35 -16.69 -5.71
CA SER A 393 26.52 -17.49 -5.32
C SER A 393 26.16 -18.74 -4.50
N ASN A 394 24.94 -18.82 -3.95
CA ASN A 394 24.52 -19.86 -3.02
C ASN A 394 23.22 -20.56 -3.47
N LEU A 395 23.08 -20.81 -4.77
CA LEU A 395 21.83 -21.27 -5.39
C LEU A 395 21.16 -22.43 -4.67
N LYS A 396 21.92 -23.49 -4.36
CA LYS A 396 21.42 -24.70 -3.71
C LYS A 396 20.81 -24.40 -2.34
N LEU A 397 21.49 -23.60 -1.52
CA LEU A 397 21.01 -23.26 -0.18
C LEU A 397 19.73 -22.42 -0.22
N ILE A 398 19.59 -21.52 -1.20
CA ILE A 398 18.35 -20.77 -1.42
C ILE A 398 17.19 -21.72 -1.73
N GLN A 399 17.41 -22.76 -2.54
CA GLN A 399 16.38 -23.77 -2.83
C GLN A 399 16.02 -24.60 -1.59
N GLN A 400 16.98 -24.91 -0.72
CA GLN A 400 16.72 -25.60 0.55
C GLN A 400 15.92 -24.71 1.52
N LEU A 401 16.19 -23.41 1.57
CA LEU A 401 15.41 -22.44 2.34
C LEU A 401 14.00 -22.27 1.77
N TYR A 402 13.85 -22.25 0.44
CA TYR A 402 12.54 -22.26 -0.20
C TYR A 402 11.76 -23.55 0.11
N LYS A 403 12.42 -24.72 0.10
CA LYS A 403 11.82 -25.99 0.53
C LYS A 403 11.28 -25.92 1.97
N ASN A 404 12.08 -25.36 2.89
CA ASN A 404 11.66 -25.15 4.27
C ASN A 404 10.42 -24.25 4.38
N PHE A 405 10.35 -23.18 3.58
CA PHE A 405 9.15 -22.32 3.49
C PHE A 405 7.92 -23.09 2.98
N VAL A 406 8.07 -23.90 1.91
CA VAL A 406 7.00 -24.72 1.35
C VAL A 406 6.48 -25.75 2.35
N ASP A 407 7.36 -26.44 3.07
CA ASP A 407 6.97 -27.48 4.02
C ASP A 407 6.06 -26.98 5.15
N ILE A 408 6.24 -25.72 5.53
CA ILE A 408 5.47 -25.09 6.61
C ILE A 408 4.16 -24.49 6.07
N HIS A 409 4.21 -23.81 4.92
CA HIS A 409 3.13 -22.93 4.47
C HIS A 409 2.28 -23.47 3.32
N TYR A 410 2.62 -24.64 2.76
CA TYR A 410 1.84 -25.28 1.70
C TYR A 410 0.76 -26.20 2.27
N THR A 411 -0.51 -25.97 1.92
CA THR A 411 -1.66 -26.72 2.44
C THR A 411 -1.76 -28.14 1.82
N SER A 412 -1.05 -29.11 2.37
CA SER A 412 -1.06 -30.53 1.92
C SER A 412 -2.36 -31.30 2.20
N LYS A 413 -3.31 -30.70 2.94
CA LYS A 413 -4.56 -31.34 3.41
C LYS A 413 -5.78 -31.14 2.50
N SER A 414 -5.66 -30.38 1.41
CA SER A 414 -6.71 -30.37 0.40
C SER A 414 -6.56 -31.63 -0.45
N ASN A 415 -7.67 -32.26 -0.87
CA ASN A 415 -7.68 -33.39 -1.81
C ASN A 415 -7.14 -33.01 -3.22
N LEU A 416 -6.37 -31.93 -3.33
CA LEU A 416 -5.76 -31.44 -4.55
C LEU A 416 -4.49 -32.25 -4.84
N ILE A 417 -4.38 -32.64 -6.10
CA ILE A 417 -3.28 -33.41 -6.65
C ILE A 417 -1.96 -32.68 -6.34
N LYS A 418 -0.94 -33.40 -5.85
CA LYS A 418 0.40 -32.85 -5.58
C LYS A 418 0.94 -32.19 -6.85
N THR A 419 1.00 -30.86 -6.87
CA THR A 419 1.39 -30.11 -8.07
C THR A 419 2.83 -30.41 -8.49
N LEU A 420 3.17 -30.19 -9.76
CA LEU A 420 4.53 -30.45 -10.28
C LEU A 420 5.61 -29.68 -9.51
N SER A 421 5.33 -28.44 -9.08
CA SER A 421 6.26 -27.69 -8.23
C SER A 421 6.48 -28.38 -6.89
N TYR A 422 5.42 -28.83 -6.21
CA TYR A 422 5.57 -29.59 -4.96
C TYR A 422 6.38 -30.87 -5.16
N GLN A 423 6.16 -31.61 -6.25
CA GLN A 423 6.93 -32.81 -6.56
C GLN A 423 8.41 -32.50 -6.79
N ARG A 424 8.74 -31.43 -7.52
CA ARG A 424 10.13 -30.98 -7.72
C ARG A 424 10.79 -30.56 -6.42
N THR A 425 10.10 -29.73 -5.64
CA THR A 425 10.58 -29.26 -4.33
C THR A 425 10.75 -30.42 -3.36
N SER A 426 9.90 -31.46 -3.41
CA SER A 426 10.04 -32.67 -2.58
C SER A 426 11.31 -33.50 -2.82
N LYS A 427 11.96 -33.34 -3.98
CA LYS A 427 13.25 -33.99 -4.29
C LYS A 427 14.45 -33.26 -3.68
N ILE A 428 14.25 -32.04 -3.18
CA ILE A 428 15.28 -31.21 -2.56
C ILE A 428 15.38 -31.59 -1.08
N ASN A 429 16.60 -31.86 -0.62
CA ASN A 429 16.88 -32.06 0.81
C ASN A 429 16.67 -30.73 1.55
N GLY A 430 15.57 -30.62 2.30
CA GLY A 430 15.22 -29.41 3.04
C GLY A 430 16.09 -29.17 4.27
N ILE A 431 15.98 -27.98 4.84
CA ILE A 431 16.54 -27.65 6.16
C ILE A 431 15.55 -28.14 7.22
N GLU A 432 15.98 -29.12 8.02
CA GLU A 432 15.14 -29.79 9.01
C GLU A 432 15.08 -29.05 10.34
N ASN A 433 16.20 -28.46 10.76
CA ASN A 433 16.35 -27.80 12.06
C ASN A 433 17.53 -26.81 12.03
N ASP A 434 17.69 -26.08 13.14
CA ASP A 434 18.74 -25.07 13.30
C ASP A 434 20.16 -25.65 13.22
N GLU A 435 20.38 -26.89 13.68
CA GLU A 435 21.69 -27.54 13.62
C GLU A 435 22.09 -27.86 12.18
N HIS A 436 21.17 -28.42 11.40
CA HIS A 436 21.36 -28.70 9.98
C HIS A 436 21.62 -27.39 9.22
N PHE A 437 20.84 -26.34 9.47
CA PHE A 437 21.07 -25.04 8.85
C PHE A 437 22.47 -24.50 9.16
N ASN A 438 22.89 -24.52 10.42
CA ASN A 438 24.20 -24.03 10.83
C ASN A 438 25.34 -24.83 10.19
N SER A 439 25.17 -26.15 10.04
CA SER A 439 26.14 -27.00 9.35
C SER A 439 26.29 -26.62 7.88
N THR A 440 25.18 -26.48 7.14
CA THR A 440 25.21 -26.08 5.72
C THR A 440 25.76 -24.67 5.53
N LEU A 441 25.50 -23.78 6.50
CA LEU A 441 25.98 -22.41 6.48
C LEU A 441 27.50 -22.32 6.67
N ASN A 442 28.11 -23.25 7.41
CA ASN A 442 29.57 -23.28 7.60
C ASN A 442 30.34 -23.60 6.30
N ASP A 443 29.68 -24.22 5.32
CA ASP A 443 30.26 -24.48 3.99
C ASP A 443 30.36 -23.20 3.12
N VAL A 444 29.73 -22.10 3.55
CA VAL A 444 29.78 -20.80 2.85
C VAL A 444 31.02 -20.02 3.28
N ASN A 445 32.02 -19.91 2.39
CA ASN A 445 33.32 -19.30 2.71
C ASN A 445 33.28 -17.81 3.10
N ASN A 446 32.23 -17.07 2.73
CA ASN A 446 32.13 -15.64 2.99
C ASN A 446 31.22 -15.35 4.21
N TYR A 447 31.80 -14.79 5.27
CA TYR A 447 31.09 -14.46 6.51
C TYR A 447 29.91 -13.49 6.29
N ASN A 448 30.04 -12.53 5.38
CA ASN A 448 28.96 -11.60 5.05
C ASN A 448 27.81 -12.32 4.34
N TYR A 449 28.11 -13.28 3.46
CA TYR A 449 27.09 -14.14 2.85
C TYR A 449 26.38 -14.99 3.91
N GLN A 450 27.13 -15.54 4.88
CA GLN A 450 26.51 -16.28 5.99
C GLN A 450 25.53 -15.40 6.77
N THR A 451 25.90 -14.14 7.03
CA THR A 451 25.04 -13.19 7.75
C THR A 451 23.73 -12.92 7.00
N VAL A 452 23.81 -12.67 5.69
CA VAL A 452 22.65 -12.50 4.81
C VAL A 452 21.73 -13.73 4.85
N LEU A 453 22.30 -14.93 4.74
CA LEU A 453 21.55 -16.19 4.72
C LEU A 453 20.89 -16.49 6.09
N ARG A 454 21.52 -16.12 7.22
CA ARG A 454 20.90 -16.22 8.55
C ARG A 454 19.63 -15.37 8.66
N VAL A 455 19.63 -14.18 8.07
CA VAL A 455 18.44 -13.30 8.07
C VAL A 455 17.33 -13.88 7.20
N LEU A 456 17.66 -14.51 6.06
CA LEU A 456 16.67 -15.22 5.25
C LEU A 456 16.06 -16.41 6.02
N TYR A 457 16.85 -17.15 6.77
CA TYR A 457 16.34 -18.23 7.61
C TYR A 457 15.45 -17.70 8.75
N ALA A 458 15.83 -16.58 9.38
CA ALA A 458 14.99 -15.89 10.36
C ALA A 458 13.66 -15.41 9.76
N PHE A 459 13.66 -14.96 8.50
CA PHE A 459 12.44 -14.62 7.76
C PHE A 459 11.49 -15.81 7.71
N ASN A 460 11.92 -16.98 7.24
CA ASN A 460 11.08 -18.18 7.19
C ASN A 460 10.48 -18.53 8.54
N ASN A 461 11.32 -18.57 9.58
CA ASN A 461 10.88 -18.92 10.93
C ASN A 461 9.89 -17.91 11.52
N SER A 462 9.85 -16.67 11.02
CA SER A 462 8.95 -15.63 11.48
C SER A 462 7.57 -15.64 10.81
N ILE A 463 7.38 -16.34 9.69
CA ILE A 463 6.11 -16.31 8.96
C ILE A 463 5.04 -17.10 9.72
N LEU A 464 3.91 -16.45 10.01
CA LEU A 464 2.73 -17.04 10.63
C LEU A 464 1.61 -17.34 9.63
N LYS A 465 1.46 -16.48 8.63
CA LYS A 465 0.50 -16.62 7.51
C LYS A 465 1.10 -16.05 6.24
N THR A 466 0.74 -16.59 5.09
CA THR A 466 1.10 -16.02 3.79
C THR A 466 0.07 -16.35 2.72
N ASN A 467 -0.16 -15.44 1.78
CA ASN A 467 -1.01 -15.69 0.61
C ASN A 467 -0.21 -16.28 -0.57
N PHE A 468 1.09 -16.56 -0.43
CA PHE A 468 1.99 -16.95 -1.53
C PHE A 468 1.41 -18.05 -2.46
N PHE A 469 0.74 -19.05 -1.86
CA PHE A 469 0.24 -20.24 -2.57
C PHE A 469 -1.21 -20.14 -3.08
N ILE A 470 -1.93 -19.06 -2.81
CA ILE A 470 -3.29 -18.89 -3.36
C ILE A 470 -3.22 -18.51 -4.83
N THR A 471 -4.16 -18.96 -5.64
CA THR A 471 -4.15 -18.71 -7.09
C THR A 471 -4.46 -17.24 -7.36
N SER A 472 -5.67 -16.75 -7.08
CA SER A 472 -6.04 -15.35 -7.32
C SER A 472 -5.44 -14.43 -6.24
N LYS A 473 -4.48 -13.57 -6.60
CA LYS A 473 -3.86 -12.55 -5.72
C LYS A 473 -3.23 -11.44 -6.56
N VAL A 474 -3.00 -10.28 -5.94
CA VAL A 474 -2.46 -9.07 -6.60
C VAL A 474 -1.09 -8.62 -6.09
N ALA A 475 -0.72 -9.06 -4.88
CA ALA A 475 0.60 -8.89 -4.29
C ALA A 475 0.84 -10.00 -3.26
N ILE A 476 2.09 -10.16 -2.82
CA ILE A 476 2.49 -11.18 -1.86
C ILE A 476 2.47 -10.56 -0.46
N SER A 477 1.83 -11.23 0.48
CA SER A 477 1.72 -10.77 1.87
C SER A 477 2.16 -11.84 2.87
N PHE A 478 2.74 -11.36 3.97
CA PHE A 478 3.21 -12.16 5.09
C PHE A 478 2.76 -11.56 6.41
N ARG A 479 2.20 -12.36 7.31
CA ARG A 479 2.02 -12.03 8.72
C ARG A 479 3.24 -12.57 9.48
N LEU A 480 4.03 -11.69 10.10
CA LEU A 480 5.34 -12.00 10.67
C LEU A 480 5.39 -11.84 12.18
N ASP A 481 6.03 -12.78 12.87
CA ASP A 481 6.39 -12.69 14.28
C ASP A 481 7.67 -11.85 14.44
N ALA A 482 7.50 -10.58 14.79
CA ALA A 482 8.57 -9.59 14.85
C ALA A 482 9.65 -9.94 15.89
N SER A 483 9.30 -10.63 16.98
CA SER A 483 10.25 -10.95 18.05
C SER A 483 11.33 -11.95 17.64
N LYS A 484 11.17 -12.63 16.50
CA LYS A 484 12.15 -13.62 16.02
C LYS A 484 13.34 -13.00 15.28
N PHE A 485 13.25 -11.76 14.82
CA PHE A 485 14.31 -11.13 14.03
C PHE A 485 14.59 -9.66 14.39
N LEU A 486 13.67 -8.94 15.06
CA LEU A 486 13.93 -7.58 15.51
C LEU A 486 14.76 -7.57 16.80
N PRO A 487 15.96 -6.94 16.80
CA PRO A 487 16.78 -6.88 18.01
C PRO A 487 16.19 -5.89 19.04
N GLU A 488 16.02 -6.35 20.28
CA GLU A 488 15.52 -5.53 21.42
C GLU A 488 16.38 -4.28 21.69
N SER A 489 17.68 -4.34 21.36
CA SER A 489 18.61 -3.22 21.55
C SER A 489 18.29 -2.01 20.65
N GLU A 490 17.60 -2.25 19.54
CA GLU A 490 17.17 -1.23 18.58
C GLU A 490 15.67 -0.94 18.66
N TYR A 491 14.86 -1.99 18.83
CA TYR A 491 13.40 -1.93 18.89
C TYR A 491 12.94 -2.43 20.27
N PRO A 492 13.07 -1.61 21.33
CA PRO A 492 12.80 -2.03 22.70
C PRO A 492 11.33 -2.34 22.96
N ASN A 493 10.42 -1.70 22.23
CA ASN A 493 9.02 -2.06 22.25
C ASN A 493 8.79 -3.07 21.13
N GLN A 494 8.58 -4.32 21.47
CA GLN A 494 8.34 -5.35 20.47
C GLN A 494 6.95 -5.16 19.84
N PRO A 495 6.83 -5.12 18.51
CA PRO A 495 5.53 -5.16 17.85
C PRO A 495 4.76 -6.45 18.21
N PHE A 496 3.47 -6.31 18.50
CA PHE A 496 2.56 -7.47 18.65
C PHE A 496 2.31 -8.16 17.31
N GLY A 497 2.26 -7.38 16.23
CA GLY A 497 2.11 -7.91 14.90
C GLY A 497 2.73 -7.05 13.83
N MET A 498 3.31 -7.73 12.83
CA MET A 498 3.86 -7.13 11.64
C MET A 498 3.28 -7.80 10.40
N PHE A 499 2.85 -7.00 9.43
CA PHE A 499 2.52 -7.47 8.09
C PHE A 499 3.53 -6.87 7.11
N PHE A 500 3.97 -7.69 6.16
CA PHE A 500 4.90 -7.31 5.11
C PHE A 500 4.25 -7.66 3.77
N VAL A 501 4.13 -6.66 2.89
CA VAL A 501 3.46 -6.79 1.60
C VAL A 501 4.39 -6.32 0.48
N VAL A 502 4.50 -7.13 -0.56
CA VAL A 502 5.36 -6.88 -1.74
C VAL A 502 4.51 -6.98 -3.00
N GLY A 503 4.41 -5.88 -3.73
CA GLY A 503 3.84 -5.85 -5.09
C GLY A 503 4.92 -5.48 -6.12
N SER A 504 4.58 -5.59 -7.40
CA SER A 504 5.49 -5.18 -8.49
C SER A 504 5.91 -3.70 -8.41
N GLU A 505 5.02 -2.83 -7.91
CA GLU A 505 5.19 -1.37 -7.92
C GLU A 505 5.51 -0.78 -6.54
N PHE A 506 5.47 -1.58 -5.48
CA PHE A 506 5.63 -1.07 -4.12
C PHE A 506 6.11 -2.14 -3.13
N ARG A 507 6.61 -1.68 -1.99
CA ARG A 507 6.80 -2.49 -0.78
C ARG A 507 6.09 -1.82 0.40
N GLY A 508 5.56 -2.61 1.32
CA GLY A 508 4.68 -2.14 2.37
C GLY A 508 4.89 -2.86 3.70
N PHE A 509 4.75 -2.13 4.80
CA PHE A 509 4.72 -2.69 6.16
C PHE A 509 3.46 -2.22 6.89
N HIS A 510 2.91 -3.07 7.77
CA HIS A 510 1.93 -2.69 8.79
C HIS A 510 2.45 -3.16 10.15
N ILE A 511 2.54 -2.27 11.13
CA ILE A 511 3.04 -2.57 12.48
C ILE A 511 1.92 -2.27 13.46
N ARG A 512 1.66 -3.18 14.41
CA ARG A 512 0.76 -2.96 15.55
C ARG A 512 1.38 -3.40 16.87
N PHE A 513 1.16 -2.62 17.93
CA PHE A 513 1.75 -2.86 19.25
C PHE A 513 0.84 -3.63 20.22
N ARG A 514 -0.45 -3.79 19.90
CA ARG A 514 -1.41 -4.57 20.67
C ARG A 514 -2.30 -5.37 19.72
N ASP A 515 -3.08 -6.29 20.28
CA ASP A 515 -4.05 -7.06 19.50
C ASP A 515 -5.16 -6.14 18.95
N VAL A 516 -5.77 -5.36 19.84
CA VAL A 516 -6.66 -4.26 19.46
C VAL A 516 -5.78 -3.03 19.25
N ALA A 517 -5.54 -2.64 18.01
CA ALA A 517 -4.68 -1.51 17.68
C ALA A 517 -5.16 -0.77 16.43
N ARG A 518 -4.91 0.54 16.39
CA ARG A 518 -5.37 1.42 15.33
C ARG A 518 -4.32 2.43 14.89
N GLY A 519 -4.31 2.72 13.59
CA GLY A 519 -3.58 3.85 13.03
C GLY A 519 -3.66 3.97 11.51
N GLY A 520 -3.10 5.08 11.01
CA GLY A 520 -3.20 5.47 9.61
C GLY A 520 -2.32 4.67 8.65
N ILE A 521 -2.71 4.60 7.38
CA ILE A 521 -1.89 4.08 6.28
C ILE A 521 -1.32 5.25 5.48
N ARG A 522 -0.01 5.31 5.35
CA ARG A 522 0.73 6.36 4.64
C ARG A 522 1.30 5.82 3.32
N ILE A 523 1.20 6.62 2.26
CA ILE A 523 1.94 6.37 1.01
C ILE A 523 3.11 7.36 0.92
N VAL A 524 4.32 6.81 0.83
CA VAL A 524 5.56 7.56 0.66
C VAL A 524 5.91 7.61 -0.82
N LEU A 525 6.03 8.84 -1.34
CA LEU A 525 6.38 9.15 -2.71
C LEU A 525 7.82 9.65 -2.78
N SER A 526 8.48 9.36 -3.88
CA SER A 526 9.87 9.72 -4.10
C SER A 526 10.00 10.48 -5.42
N ASN A 527 10.42 11.74 -5.34
CA ASN A 527 10.50 12.62 -6.51
C ASN A 527 11.62 12.22 -7.48
N ASN A 528 12.63 11.49 -7.00
CA ASN A 528 13.74 10.96 -7.78
C ASN A 528 14.33 9.71 -7.09
N ASP A 529 15.30 9.07 -7.75
CA ASP A 529 15.92 7.83 -7.27
C ASP A 529 16.71 8.01 -5.96
N ASP A 530 17.37 9.15 -5.75
CA ASP A 530 18.11 9.41 -4.51
C ASP A 530 17.16 9.48 -3.30
N PHE A 531 16.02 10.16 -3.45
CA PHE A 531 14.98 10.18 -2.43
C PHE A 531 14.37 8.80 -2.23
N TYR A 532 14.17 8.02 -3.30
CA TYR A 532 13.67 6.65 -3.20
C TYR A 532 14.61 5.76 -2.40
N LEU A 533 15.92 5.78 -2.70
CA LEU A 533 16.92 5.01 -1.96
C LEU A 533 16.99 5.41 -0.49
N LYS A 534 16.88 6.71 -0.19
CA LYS A 534 16.80 7.21 1.19
C LYS A 534 15.56 6.68 1.90
N ASN A 535 14.38 6.86 1.30
CA ASN A 535 13.10 6.41 1.86
C ASN A 535 13.09 4.90 2.07
N MET A 536 13.58 4.12 1.10
CA MET A 536 13.72 2.67 1.20
C MET A 536 14.54 2.26 2.43
N ARG A 537 15.62 2.99 2.75
CA ARG A 537 16.46 2.67 3.91
C ARG A 537 15.78 2.97 5.25
N THR A 538 14.95 4.01 5.33
CA THR A 538 14.35 4.49 6.58
C THR A 538 12.88 4.12 6.76
N MET A 539 12.24 3.54 5.75
CA MET A 539 10.79 3.27 5.72
C MET A 539 10.31 2.44 6.92
N PHE A 540 11.04 1.37 7.28
CA PHE A 540 10.64 0.54 8.42
C PHE A 540 10.74 1.31 9.74
N ASP A 541 11.83 2.06 9.94
CA ASP A 541 12.03 2.90 11.13
C ASP A 541 10.96 3.98 11.22
N GLU A 542 10.60 4.61 10.10
CA GLU A 542 9.49 5.55 10.03
C GLU A 542 8.18 4.88 10.47
N ASN A 543 7.85 3.72 9.90
CA ASN A 543 6.63 2.99 10.24
C ASN A 543 6.57 2.61 11.73
N TYR A 544 7.68 2.08 12.27
CA TYR A 544 7.79 1.70 13.68
C TYR A 544 7.63 2.90 14.61
N ASN A 545 8.32 4.01 14.32
CA ASN A 545 8.28 5.22 15.13
C ASN A 545 6.89 5.88 15.10
N LEU A 546 6.22 5.88 13.94
CA LEU A 546 4.85 6.36 13.81
C LEU A 546 3.86 5.49 14.59
N ALA A 547 3.94 4.16 14.48
CA ALA A 547 3.11 3.24 15.25
C ALA A 547 3.37 3.37 16.79
N SER A 548 4.61 3.57 17.19
CA SER A 548 5.02 3.74 18.60
C SER A 548 4.51 5.07 19.17
N THR A 549 4.57 6.13 18.37
CA THR A 549 3.97 7.43 18.72
C THR A 549 2.45 7.31 18.85
N GLN A 550 1.82 6.54 17.96
CA GLN A 550 0.39 6.25 18.03
C GLN A 550 0.01 5.49 19.32
N GLN A 551 0.86 4.55 19.78
CA GLN A 551 0.66 3.83 21.05
C GLN A 551 0.66 4.78 22.26
N LYS A 552 1.54 5.79 22.27
CA LYS A 552 1.56 6.81 23.33
C LYS A 552 0.35 7.72 23.28
N LYS A 553 -0.14 8.01 22.06
CA LYS A 553 -1.29 8.87 21.83
C LYS A 553 -2.62 8.23 22.24
N ASN A 554 -2.74 6.92 22.07
CA ASN A 554 -4.01 6.19 22.25
C ASN A 554 -4.34 5.77 23.71
N LYS A 555 -3.62 6.29 24.72
CA LYS A 555 -3.80 5.95 26.14
C LYS A 555 -5.23 6.08 26.70
N ASP A 556 -6.10 6.87 26.08
CA ASP A 556 -7.50 7.11 26.52
C ASP A 556 -8.55 6.30 25.75
N ILE A 557 -8.12 5.47 24.81
CA ILE A 557 -8.99 4.68 23.95
C ILE A 557 -8.60 3.20 24.02
N PRO A 558 -9.52 2.26 23.70
CA PRO A 558 -9.23 0.83 23.80
C PRO A 558 -8.10 0.36 22.86
N GLU A 559 -7.85 1.06 21.74
CA GLU A 559 -6.90 0.60 20.74
C GLU A 559 -5.46 1.03 21.02
N GLY A 560 -4.52 0.08 21.05
CA GLY A 560 -3.09 0.38 20.96
C GLY A 560 -2.69 1.05 19.64
N GLY A 561 -1.41 1.37 19.49
CA GLY A 561 -0.86 2.01 18.30
C GLY A 561 -0.61 1.03 17.16
N SER A 562 -1.04 1.40 15.95
CA SER A 562 -0.58 0.77 14.71
C SER A 562 -0.25 1.81 13.64
N LYS A 563 0.40 1.37 12.56
CA LYS A 563 0.66 2.20 11.37
C LYS A 563 0.95 1.30 10.18
N GLY A 564 0.52 1.72 8.99
CA GLY A 564 1.01 1.17 7.73
C GLY A 564 1.76 2.21 6.92
N VAL A 565 2.81 1.78 6.22
CA VAL A 565 3.57 2.59 5.28
C VAL A 565 3.72 1.80 3.98
N ILE A 566 3.43 2.45 2.85
CA ILE A 566 3.57 1.93 1.49
C ILE A 566 4.61 2.81 0.79
N LEU A 567 5.73 2.23 0.40
CA LEU A 567 6.75 2.90 -0.39
C LEU A 567 6.58 2.49 -1.85
N ILE A 568 6.24 3.46 -2.69
CA ILE A 568 6.10 3.25 -4.12
C ILE A 568 7.49 3.25 -4.77
N ASN A 569 7.74 2.29 -5.66
CA ASN A 569 8.97 2.16 -6.43
C ASN A 569 9.19 3.39 -7.31
N SER A 570 10.43 3.72 -7.66
CA SER A 570 10.72 4.87 -8.53
C SER A 570 10.18 4.68 -9.97
N GLY A 571 10.25 5.73 -10.79
CA GLY A 571 9.77 5.70 -12.16
C GLY A 571 8.25 5.79 -12.29
N SER A 572 7.68 5.02 -13.23
CA SER A 572 6.25 5.12 -13.63
C SER A 572 5.27 4.77 -12.50
N ALA A 573 5.70 3.94 -11.54
CA ALA A 573 4.93 3.53 -10.37
C ALA A 573 4.51 4.72 -9.48
N GLN A 574 5.29 5.82 -9.44
CA GLN A 574 4.98 7.02 -8.62
C GLN A 574 3.62 7.67 -8.96
N THR A 575 3.06 7.37 -10.13
CA THR A 575 1.75 7.84 -10.58
C THR A 575 0.58 6.91 -10.19
N GLN A 576 0.87 5.71 -9.69
CA GLN A 576 -0.10 4.63 -9.44
C GLN A 576 -0.43 4.45 -7.96
N LYS A 577 -0.68 5.56 -7.25
CA LYS A 577 -0.88 5.56 -5.80
C LYS A 577 -2.09 4.73 -5.37
N LYS A 578 -3.19 4.86 -6.12
CA LYS A 578 -4.44 4.17 -5.83
C LYS A 578 -4.29 2.67 -6.05
N GLU A 579 -3.65 2.27 -7.14
CA GLU A 579 -3.40 0.88 -7.49
C GLU A 579 -2.53 0.20 -6.43
N CYS A 580 -1.44 0.86 -6.00
CA CYS A 580 -0.58 0.34 -4.92
C CYS A 580 -1.36 0.17 -3.60
N PHE A 581 -2.21 1.14 -3.25
CA PHE A 581 -3.07 1.05 -2.06
C PHE A 581 -4.06 -0.11 -2.17
N VAL A 582 -4.72 -0.27 -3.32
CA VAL A 582 -5.66 -1.37 -3.60
C VAL A 582 -4.97 -2.71 -3.42
N LYS A 583 -3.80 -2.90 -4.06
CA LYS A 583 -3.02 -4.13 -3.96
C LYS A 583 -2.57 -4.43 -2.53
N TYR A 584 -2.14 -3.41 -1.79
CA TYR A 584 -1.74 -3.54 -0.40
C TYR A 584 -2.91 -4.02 0.48
N ILE A 585 -4.08 -3.39 0.36
CA ILE A 585 -5.25 -3.76 1.16
C ILE A 585 -5.83 -5.12 0.77
N ASP A 586 -5.97 -5.42 -0.53
CA ASP A 586 -6.48 -6.72 -0.99
C ASP A 586 -5.59 -7.87 -0.49
N SER A 587 -4.26 -7.69 -0.53
CA SER A 587 -3.32 -8.71 -0.05
C SER A 587 -3.28 -8.83 1.46
N LEU A 588 -3.60 -7.76 2.22
CA LEU A 588 -3.83 -7.87 3.67
C LEU A 588 -5.11 -8.66 3.96
N LEU A 589 -6.18 -8.43 3.21
CA LEU A 589 -7.45 -9.15 3.36
C LEU A 589 -7.28 -10.65 3.12
N ASP A 590 -6.39 -11.07 2.22
CA ASP A 590 -6.06 -12.50 2.03
C ASP A 590 -5.53 -13.17 3.32
N LEU A 591 -4.93 -12.43 4.25
CA LEU A 591 -4.43 -12.94 5.53
C LEU A 591 -5.43 -12.83 6.68
N LEU A 592 -6.47 -11.99 6.51
CA LEU A 592 -7.44 -11.66 7.54
C LEU A 592 -8.77 -12.41 7.33
N ILE A 593 -9.24 -12.55 6.10
CA ILE A 593 -10.51 -13.22 5.74
C ILE A 593 -10.22 -14.67 5.32
N LEU A 594 -10.00 -15.54 6.31
CA LEU A 594 -9.64 -16.95 6.07
C LEU A 594 -10.78 -17.83 5.52
N ASN A 595 -12.02 -17.35 5.60
CA ASN A 595 -13.22 -18.06 5.16
C ASN A 595 -13.87 -17.42 3.92
N ASP A 596 -13.09 -16.69 3.12
CA ASP A 596 -13.54 -16.18 1.83
C ASP A 596 -13.81 -17.35 0.87
N PRO A 597 -15.06 -17.60 0.44
CA PRO A 597 -15.38 -18.71 -0.44
C PRO A 597 -14.75 -18.57 -1.84
N SER A 598 -14.31 -17.37 -2.22
CA SER A 598 -13.64 -17.10 -3.49
C SER A 598 -12.14 -17.40 -3.48
N LYS A 599 -11.56 -17.73 -2.31
CA LYS A 599 -10.13 -17.96 -2.14
C LYS A 599 -9.81 -19.35 -1.58
N GLU A 600 -8.60 -19.82 -1.92
CA GLU A 600 -8.02 -21.03 -1.34
C GLU A 600 -7.65 -20.79 0.14
N LYS A 601 -7.71 -21.87 0.95
CA LYS A 601 -7.30 -21.80 2.35
C LYS A 601 -5.78 -21.69 2.47
N ILE A 602 -5.33 -20.76 3.30
CA ILE A 602 -3.92 -20.61 3.69
C ILE A 602 -3.60 -21.36 4.98
N VAL A 603 -2.33 -21.63 5.22
CA VAL A 603 -1.85 -22.12 6.52
C VAL A 603 -1.85 -20.95 7.51
N ASP A 604 -2.59 -21.11 8.61
CA ASP A 604 -2.63 -20.17 9.72
C ASP A 604 -1.91 -20.76 10.94
N LEU A 605 -0.69 -20.29 11.21
CA LEU A 605 0.06 -20.64 12.42
C LEU A 605 -0.30 -19.74 13.63
N TYR A 606 -0.99 -18.63 13.40
CA TYR A 606 -1.43 -17.72 14.46
C TYR A 606 -2.65 -18.28 15.22
N ASN A 607 -3.56 -18.97 14.51
CA ASN A 607 -4.70 -19.71 15.06
C ASN A 607 -5.63 -18.90 15.99
N LYS A 608 -5.71 -17.58 15.77
CA LYS A 608 -6.57 -16.66 16.52
C LYS A 608 -7.25 -15.69 15.55
N PRO A 609 -8.48 -15.23 15.87
CA PRO A 609 -9.10 -14.14 15.14
C PRO A 609 -8.19 -12.92 15.13
N GLU A 610 -8.09 -12.25 13.98
CA GLU A 610 -7.21 -11.10 13.80
C GLU A 610 -7.97 -10.00 13.08
N MET A 611 -8.01 -8.81 13.67
CA MET A 611 -8.67 -7.64 13.11
C MET A 611 -7.70 -6.47 13.05
N LEU A 612 -7.79 -5.68 11.98
CA LEU A 612 -7.07 -4.43 11.84
C LEU A 612 -8.06 -3.27 11.79
N TYR A 613 -7.79 -2.25 12.59
CA TYR A 613 -8.50 -0.98 12.56
C TYR A 613 -7.57 0.03 11.90
N MET A 614 -7.93 0.51 10.71
CA MET A 614 -7.07 1.40 9.93
C MET A 614 -7.70 2.78 9.79
N GLY A 615 -6.89 3.77 9.43
CA GLY A 615 -7.35 5.11 9.08
C GLY A 615 -6.56 5.68 7.91
N PRO A 616 -6.96 6.84 7.40
CA PRO A 616 -6.16 7.57 6.43
C PRO A 616 -4.96 8.24 7.08
N ASP A 617 -3.95 8.52 6.26
CA ASP A 617 -2.80 9.39 6.54
C ASP A 617 -2.41 10.10 5.22
N GLU A 618 -1.19 10.62 5.13
CA GLU A 618 -0.68 11.26 3.92
C GLU A 618 -0.89 10.37 2.68
N ASN A 619 -1.53 10.96 1.66
CA ASN A 619 -1.84 10.38 0.36
C ASN A 619 -2.88 9.23 0.34
N THR A 620 -3.64 8.96 1.41
CA THR A 620 -4.63 7.84 1.44
C THR A 620 -6.08 8.21 1.74
N ALA A 621 -6.37 9.46 2.14
CA ALA A 621 -7.72 9.89 2.54
C ALA A 621 -8.83 9.55 1.53
N GLY A 622 -8.58 9.70 0.22
CA GLY A 622 -9.58 9.43 -0.82
C GLY A 622 -9.83 7.95 -1.14
N PHE A 623 -9.17 7.00 -0.47
CA PHE A 623 -9.21 5.57 -0.82
C PHE A 623 -9.90 4.68 0.23
N VAL A 624 -10.18 5.21 1.42
CA VAL A 624 -10.66 4.41 2.56
C VAL A 624 -12.10 3.89 2.39
N ASP A 625 -12.92 4.60 1.63
CA ASP A 625 -14.27 4.15 1.27
C ASP A 625 -14.23 2.88 0.43
N TRP A 626 -13.36 2.86 -0.58
CA TRP A 626 -13.13 1.67 -1.40
C TRP A 626 -12.64 0.50 -0.52
N ALA A 627 -11.66 0.73 0.36
CA ALA A 627 -11.15 -0.35 1.23
C ALA A 627 -12.23 -0.96 2.12
N THR A 628 -13.10 -0.12 2.68
CA THR A 628 -14.21 -0.54 3.54
C THR A 628 -15.23 -1.39 2.77
N LEU A 629 -15.67 -0.91 1.61
CA LEU A 629 -16.65 -1.60 0.77
C LEU A 629 -16.06 -2.86 0.12
N HIS A 630 -14.76 -2.84 -0.19
CA HIS A 630 -14.04 -4.00 -0.70
C HIS A 630 -13.97 -5.12 0.33
N ALA A 631 -13.66 -4.80 1.60
CA ALA A 631 -13.71 -5.78 2.67
C ALA A 631 -15.12 -6.42 2.79
N LYS A 632 -16.18 -5.61 2.72
CA LYS A 632 -17.57 -6.10 2.69
C LYS A 632 -17.81 -7.06 1.52
N LYS A 633 -17.39 -6.69 0.31
CA LYS A 633 -17.51 -7.50 -0.92
C LYS A 633 -16.78 -8.85 -0.78
N ARG A 634 -15.60 -8.86 -0.16
CA ARG A 634 -14.78 -10.05 0.14
C ARG A 634 -15.35 -10.94 1.26
N GLY A 635 -16.52 -10.61 1.82
CA GLY A 635 -17.20 -11.46 2.79
C GLY A 635 -16.81 -11.23 4.26
N ALA A 636 -16.26 -10.07 4.58
CA ALA A 636 -16.08 -9.60 5.96
C ALA A 636 -17.42 -9.58 6.74
N LYS A 637 -17.60 -10.49 7.71
CA LYS A 637 -18.83 -10.67 8.53
C LYS A 637 -18.62 -10.23 9.99
N PHE A 638 -19.55 -10.49 10.92
CA PHE A 638 -19.46 -10.14 12.35
C PHE A 638 -18.10 -10.47 13.03
N GLY A 639 -17.39 -11.52 12.60
CA GLY A 639 -16.03 -11.86 13.08
C GLY A 639 -14.87 -11.08 12.44
N PHE A 640 -15.14 -10.23 11.46
CA PHE A 640 -14.26 -9.23 10.87
C PHE A 640 -15.15 -8.08 10.34
N PRO A 641 -15.66 -7.20 11.22
CA PRO A 641 -16.73 -6.27 10.90
C PRO A 641 -16.25 -5.19 9.93
N TRP A 642 -16.67 -5.31 8.67
CA TRP A 642 -16.24 -4.45 7.56
C TRP A 642 -16.40 -2.95 7.85
N LYS A 643 -17.48 -2.56 8.56
CA LYS A 643 -17.79 -1.17 8.95
C LYS A 643 -16.68 -0.50 9.78
N ALA A 644 -15.97 -1.30 10.57
CA ALA A 644 -14.91 -0.86 11.47
C ALA A 644 -13.50 -1.01 10.87
N PHE A 645 -13.37 -1.66 9.70
CA PHE A 645 -12.07 -1.95 9.07
C PHE A 645 -11.25 -0.69 8.80
N PHE A 646 -11.91 0.36 8.33
CA PHE A 646 -11.33 1.70 8.19
C PHE A 646 -12.18 2.74 8.91
N THR A 647 -11.50 3.77 9.39
CA THR A 647 -12.08 5.00 9.93
C THR A 647 -11.80 6.19 9.02
N GLY A 648 -12.42 7.34 9.28
CA GLY A 648 -12.22 8.53 8.43
C GLY A 648 -12.86 8.37 7.05
N LYS A 649 -13.91 7.55 7.00
CA LYS A 649 -14.73 7.31 5.81
C LYS A 649 -15.59 8.52 5.50
N SER A 650 -16.18 8.54 4.32
CA SER A 650 -17.22 9.53 4.02
C SER A 650 -18.49 9.31 4.87
N PRO A 651 -19.26 10.38 5.15
CA PRO A 651 -20.53 10.26 5.86
C PRO A 651 -21.55 9.36 5.14
N GLU A 652 -21.44 9.20 3.82
CA GLU A 652 -22.24 8.28 3.01
C GLU A 652 -22.18 6.84 3.50
N ILE A 653 -21.04 6.43 4.09
CA ILE A 653 -20.84 5.09 4.66
C ILE A 653 -20.53 5.14 6.15
N GLY A 654 -20.99 6.20 6.82
CA GLY A 654 -21.00 6.33 8.29
C GLY A 654 -19.68 6.72 8.93
N GLY A 655 -18.75 7.32 8.17
CA GLY A 655 -17.57 7.95 8.75
C GLY A 655 -17.86 9.32 9.38
N ILE A 656 -16.99 9.74 10.30
CA ILE A 656 -17.07 11.05 10.97
C ILE A 656 -15.91 11.94 10.50
N PRO A 657 -16.15 12.91 9.59
CA PRO A 657 -15.09 13.80 9.10
C PRO A 657 -14.50 14.63 10.23
N HIS A 658 -13.23 14.35 10.55
CA HIS A 658 -12.54 15.05 11.63
C HIS A 658 -12.34 16.53 11.33
N ASP A 659 -12.19 16.85 10.06
CA ASP A 659 -11.88 18.18 9.57
C ASP A 659 -13.11 19.08 9.52
N GLU A 660 -14.29 18.54 9.26
CA GLU A 660 -15.58 19.25 9.36
C GLU A 660 -15.89 19.62 10.81
N TYR A 661 -15.68 18.70 11.76
CA TYR A 661 -16.06 18.88 13.16
C TYR A 661 -14.93 19.37 14.07
N GLY A 662 -13.74 19.65 13.52
CA GLY A 662 -12.59 20.14 14.27
C GLY A 662 -12.11 19.20 15.38
N MET A 663 -12.27 17.89 15.20
CA MET A 663 -12.11 16.90 16.27
C MET A 663 -10.74 17.01 16.95
N THR A 664 -9.66 17.11 16.18
CA THR A 664 -8.29 17.25 16.71
C THR A 664 -8.11 18.59 17.42
N THR A 665 -8.61 19.67 16.83
CA THR A 665 -8.47 21.03 17.35
C THR A 665 -9.22 21.23 18.66
N LEU A 666 -10.38 20.60 18.86
CA LEU A 666 -11.11 20.68 20.13
C LEU A 666 -10.25 20.26 21.33
N SER A 667 -9.39 19.25 21.14
CA SER A 667 -8.41 18.85 22.15
C SER A 667 -7.34 19.94 22.38
N VAL A 668 -6.79 20.53 21.31
CA VAL A 668 -5.80 21.63 21.39
C VAL A 668 -6.40 22.85 22.11
N ARG A 669 -7.64 23.20 21.81
CA ARG A 669 -8.38 24.29 22.46
C ARG A 669 -8.66 24.01 23.92
N ALA A 670 -9.07 22.80 24.28
CA ALA A 670 -9.27 22.42 25.68
C ALA A 670 -7.98 22.58 26.52
N PHE A 671 -6.82 22.22 25.97
CA PHE A 671 -5.52 22.49 26.62
C PHE A 671 -5.21 23.99 26.71
N THR A 672 -5.49 24.75 25.65
CA THR A 672 -5.28 26.22 25.60
C THR A 672 -6.12 26.93 26.67
N GLU A 673 -7.42 26.60 26.74
CA GLU A 673 -8.34 27.11 27.76
C GLU A 673 -7.97 26.64 29.17
N GLY A 674 -7.47 25.42 29.31
CA GLY A 674 -6.91 24.92 30.57
C GLY A 674 -5.78 25.82 31.07
N VAL A 675 -4.84 26.19 30.19
CA VAL A 675 -3.75 27.12 30.53
C VAL A 675 -4.30 28.48 30.89
N TYR A 676 -5.28 29.02 30.15
CA TYR A 676 -5.90 30.30 30.48
C TYR A 676 -6.54 30.29 31.87
N LYS A 677 -7.31 29.24 32.20
CA LYS A 677 -7.89 29.04 33.53
C LYS A 677 -6.82 28.97 34.61
N LYS A 678 -5.70 28.26 34.39
CA LYS A 678 -4.62 28.15 35.38
C LYS A 678 -3.79 29.42 35.56
N LEU A 679 -3.60 30.18 34.50
CA LEU A 679 -2.86 31.44 34.54
C LEU A 679 -3.76 32.66 34.81
N ASN A 680 -5.05 32.44 35.08
CA ASN A 680 -6.06 33.49 35.30
C ASN A 680 -6.18 34.50 34.15
N ILE A 681 -6.03 34.02 32.91
CA ILE A 681 -6.22 34.81 31.68
C ILE A 681 -7.71 34.80 31.33
N ASN A 682 -8.42 35.83 31.76
CA ASN A 682 -9.87 35.96 31.57
C ASN A 682 -10.25 36.77 30.32
N ASP A 683 -9.37 37.66 29.85
CA ASP A 683 -9.58 38.46 28.65
C ASP A 683 -8.66 37.98 27.52
N TRP A 684 -9.23 37.20 26.61
CA TRP A 684 -8.48 36.55 25.53
C TRP A 684 -8.04 37.55 24.45
N SER A 685 -8.69 38.72 24.35
CA SER A 685 -8.32 39.78 23.40
C SER A 685 -6.93 40.36 23.65
N THR A 686 -6.41 40.18 24.86
CA THR A 686 -5.05 40.56 25.25
C THR A 686 -3.98 39.56 24.78
N VAL A 687 -4.38 38.34 24.38
CA VAL A 687 -3.47 37.28 23.98
C VAL A 687 -3.05 37.46 22.53
N LYS A 688 -1.78 37.80 22.31
CA LYS A 688 -1.17 37.84 20.98
C LYS A 688 -0.73 36.46 20.56
N LYS A 689 -1.36 35.94 19.51
CA LYS A 689 -1.24 34.57 19.05
C LYS A 689 -0.47 34.47 17.73
N LEU A 690 0.50 33.56 17.72
CA LEU A 690 1.17 33.07 16.52
C LEU A 690 0.65 31.67 16.17
N GLN A 691 0.50 31.38 14.88
CA GLN A 691 0.10 30.05 14.40
C GLN A 691 0.96 29.59 13.22
N MET A 692 1.39 28.32 13.27
CA MET A 692 1.86 27.61 12.07
C MET A 692 0.72 26.74 11.52
N GLY A 693 0.57 26.67 10.21
CA GLY A 693 -0.61 26.12 9.54
C GLY A 693 -1.66 27.20 9.28
N GLY A 694 -2.05 27.36 8.01
CA GLY A 694 -3.01 28.36 7.56
C GLY A 694 -4.44 27.83 7.49
N GLY A 695 -5.31 28.59 6.82
CA GLY A 695 -6.71 28.21 6.57
C GLY A 695 -6.88 27.02 5.62
N ASP A 696 -5.82 26.65 4.89
CA ASP A 696 -5.78 25.54 3.94
C ASP A 696 -5.76 24.16 4.60
N GLY A 697 -5.10 24.04 5.76
CA GLY A 697 -4.97 22.78 6.49
C GLY A 697 -6.15 22.46 7.42
N ASP A 698 -6.37 21.17 7.72
CA ASP A 698 -7.36 20.69 8.70
C ASP A 698 -7.23 21.45 10.03
N LEU A 699 -6.14 21.17 10.73
CA LEU A 699 -5.88 21.66 12.08
C LEU A 699 -5.76 23.19 12.14
N GLY A 700 -5.07 23.80 11.17
CA GLY A 700 -4.85 25.24 11.09
C GLY A 700 -6.15 26.02 10.90
N SER A 701 -7.01 25.59 9.96
CA SER A 701 -8.31 26.24 9.75
C SER A 701 -9.22 26.10 10.97
N ASN A 702 -9.22 24.93 11.61
CA ASN A 702 -10.12 24.67 12.72
C ASN A 702 -9.65 25.43 13.96
N GLU A 703 -8.33 25.63 14.13
CA GLU A 703 -7.80 26.49 15.20
C GLU A 703 -8.23 27.95 15.00
N ILE A 704 -8.32 28.43 13.75
CA ILE A 704 -8.88 29.75 13.44
C ILE A 704 -10.38 29.82 13.73
N LYS A 705 -11.15 28.78 13.39
CA LYS A 705 -12.61 28.73 13.59
C LYS A 705 -13.00 28.62 15.07
N LEU A 706 -12.21 27.88 15.86
CA LEU A 706 -12.48 27.58 17.26
C LEU A 706 -11.76 28.50 18.26
N SER A 707 -10.85 29.35 17.81
CA SER A 707 -10.29 30.41 18.66
C SER A 707 -11.40 31.41 19.02
N GLY A 708 -11.34 31.98 20.22
CA GLY A 708 -12.16 33.11 20.61
C GLY A 708 -11.57 34.42 20.11
N ASP A 709 -11.52 35.42 20.99
CA ASP A 709 -11.08 36.78 20.67
C ASP A 709 -9.55 36.95 20.66
N GLU A 710 -8.75 35.87 20.63
CA GLU A 710 -7.29 35.99 20.55
C GLU A 710 -6.84 36.80 19.34
N LYS A 711 -5.85 37.67 19.57
CA LYS A 711 -5.31 38.56 18.55
C LYS A 711 -4.23 37.85 17.74
N TYR A 712 -4.58 37.36 16.55
CA TYR A 712 -3.62 36.76 15.62
C TYR A 712 -2.63 37.82 15.13
N ILE A 713 -1.34 37.60 15.36
CA ILE A 713 -0.26 38.51 14.93
C ILE A 713 0.62 37.92 13.83
N GLY A 714 0.48 36.61 13.58
CA GLY A 714 1.19 35.90 12.53
C GLY A 714 0.55 34.57 12.18
N ILE A 715 0.46 34.28 10.88
CA ILE A 715 0.04 32.98 10.35
C ILE A 715 0.98 32.58 9.23
N VAL A 716 1.43 31.32 9.25
CA VAL A 716 2.35 30.78 8.25
C VAL A 716 1.84 29.46 7.71
N ASP A 717 1.89 29.28 6.40
CA ASP A 717 1.46 28.04 5.73
C ASP A 717 2.42 27.63 4.60
N GLY A 718 1.96 26.73 3.73
CA GLY A 718 2.74 26.28 2.56
C GLY A 718 3.01 27.39 1.53
N PHE A 719 2.19 28.45 1.53
CA PHE A 719 2.17 29.49 0.51
C PHE A 719 2.86 30.78 0.95
N GLY A 720 2.96 31.05 2.25
CA GLY A 720 3.64 32.24 2.75
C GLY A 720 3.39 32.56 4.22
N CYS A 721 3.77 33.77 4.61
CA CYS A 721 3.60 34.33 5.95
C CYS A 721 2.75 35.60 5.90
N ILE A 722 1.73 35.69 6.76
CA ILE A 722 0.98 36.91 7.06
C ILE A 722 1.46 37.40 8.43
N VAL A 723 1.80 38.68 8.54
CA VAL A 723 2.23 39.31 9.79
C VAL A 723 1.46 40.61 9.97
N ASP A 724 0.90 40.82 11.16
CA ASP A 724 0.33 42.09 11.55
C ASP A 724 0.44 42.30 13.06
N GLU A 725 1.28 43.23 13.51
CA GLU A 725 1.44 43.57 14.93
C GLU A 725 0.15 44.12 15.55
N ASP A 726 -0.66 44.80 14.74
CA ASP A 726 -1.90 45.43 15.16
C ASP A 726 -3.09 44.45 15.10
N GLY A 727 -2.84 43.20 14.71
CA GLY A 727 -3.80 42.10 14.65
C GLY A 727 -4.33 41.86 13.25
N ILE A 728 -4.29 40.62 12.79
CA ILE A 728 -4.83 40.20 11.51
C ILE A 728 -6.36 40.20 11.57
N ASP A 729 -7.02 40.75 10.55
CA ASP A 729 -8.49 40.81 10.43
C ASP A 729 -9.12 39.41 10.60
N LYS A 730 -9.95 39.27 11.63
CA LYS A 730 -10.52 37.99 12.05
C LYS A 730 -11.53 37.43 11.04
N ASP A 731 -12.34 38.28 10.45
CA ASP A 731 -13.34 37.88 9.45
C ASP A 731 -12.67 37.35 8.19
N GLU A 732 -11.57 37.97 7.79
CA GLU A 732 -10.75 37.53 6.67
C GLU A 732 -10.07 36.18 6.97
N LEU A 733 -9.56 35.98 8.19
CA LEU A 733 -9.05 34.67 8.61
C LEU A 733 -10.14 33.59 8.60
N LEU A 734 -11.36 33.92 9.07
CA LEU A 734 -12.50 33.01 9.00
C LEU A 734 -12.89 32.71 7.55
N ARG A 735 -12.82 33.69 6.64
CA ARG A 735 -13.04 33.47 5.20
C ARG A 735 -12.03 32.48 4.64
N LEU A 736 -10.73 32.65 4.94
CA LEU A 736 -9.71 31.70 4.51
C LEU A 736 -9.96 30.30 5.08
N ALA A 737 -10.25 30.20 6.37
CA ALA A 737 -10.48 28.93 7.05
C ALA A 737 -11.75 28.20 6.58
N ASN A 738 -12.84 28.91 6.31
CA ASN A 738 -14.10 28.34 5.83
C ASN A 738 -13.99 27.83 4.39
N ASN A 739 -13.22 28.52 3.55
CA ASN A 739 -13.05 28.15 2.15
C ASN A 739 -11.80 27.28 1.88
N ARG A 740 -11.06 26.89 2.92
CA ARG A 740 -9.81 26.13 2.81
C ARG A 740 -8.75 26.81 1.95
N TYR A 741 -8.65 28.14 2.06
CA TYR A 741 -7.68 28.92 1.30
C TYR A 741 -6.39 29.13 2.08
N GLY A 742 -5.27 29.08 1.34
CA GLY A 742 -3.96 29.45 1.86
C GLY A 742 -3.75 30.96 1.91
N ASN A 743 -2.65 31.37 2.52
CA ASN A 743 -2.25 32.75 2.74
C ASN A 743 -2.12 33.53 1.43
N ASN A 744 -1.82 32.87 0.31
CA ASN A 744 -1.80 33.48 -1.02
C ASN A 744 -3.14 34.07 -1.48
N GLN A 745 -4.25 33.72 -0.82
CA GLN A 745 -5.59 34.24 -1.09
C GLN A 745 -6.04 35.31 -0.09
N PHE A 746 -5.17 35.76 0.82
CA PHE A 746 -5.51 36.80 1.80
C PHE A 746 -5.75 38.15 1.11
N ASP A 747 -6.84 38.84 1.48
CA ASP A 747 -7.15 40.18 1.01
C ASP A 747 -6.21 41.21 1.63
N LYS A 748 -5.24 41.68 0.84
CA LYS A 748 -4.23 42.67 1.29
C LYS A 748 -4.83 43.99 1.76
N SER A 749 -6.07 44.33 1.37
CA SER A 749 -6.74 45.55 1.85
C SER A 749 -7.11 45.50 3.34
N LYS A 750 -7.11 44.29 3.92
CA LYS A 750 -7.39 44.02 5.34
C LYS A 750 -6.15 44.10 6.24
N LEU A 751 -4.96 44.31 5.67
CA LEU A 751 -3.75 44.52 6.46
C LEU A 751 -3.80 45.88 7.16
N GLY A 752 -3.39 45.90 8.43
CA GLY A 752 -3.15 47.12 9.16
C GLY A 752 -1.93 47.89 8.62
N PRO A 753 -1.64 49.09 9.15
CA PRO A 753 -0.53 49.94 8.69
C PRO A 753 0.85 49.28 8.80
N LYS A 754 0.99 48.34 9.74
CA LYS A 754 2.21 47.54 9.95
C LYS A 754 2.14 46.14 9.34
N GLY A 755 0.99 45.77 8.80
CA GLY A 755 0.72 44.45 8.27
C GLY A 755 1.44 44.22 6.94
N TYR A 756 1.90 42.99 6.71
CA TYR A 756 2.49 42.58 5.45
C TYR A 756 2.28 41.09 5.19
N ILE A 757 2.41 40.73 3.91
CA ILE A 757 2.40 39.35 3.45
C ILE A 757 3.64 39.07 2.61
N VAL A 758 4.27 37.93 2.86
CA VAL A 758 5.40 37.42 2.09
C VAL A 758 5.04 36.02 1.58
N LEU A 759 4.86 35.89 0.27
CA LEU A 759 4.56 34.63 -0.40
C LEU A 759 5.83 33.93 -0.84
N VAL A 760 5.77 32.61 -1.02
CA VAL A 760 6.93 31.80 -1.44
C VAL A 760 7.50 32.22 -2.80
N ASN A 761 6.70 32.80 -3.68
CA ASN A 761 7.15 33.26 -5.00
C ASN A 761 7.74 34.68 -4.99
N ASP A 762 7.69 35.37 -3.86
CA ASP A 762 8.11 36.75 -3.73
C ASP A 762 9.64 36.89 -3.67
N LYS A 763 10.15 37.95 -4.31
CA LYS A 763 11.57 38.32 -4.34
C LYS A 763 11.73 39.82 -4.11
N ASP A 764 12.74 40.18 -3.34
CA ASP A 764 13.13 41.56 -3.01
C ASP A 764 11.96 42.46 -2.56
N ILE A 765 11.05 41.92 -1.73
CA ILE A 765 9.93 42.69 -1.20
C ILE A 765 10.39 43.59 -0.05
N LYS A 766 10.03 44.87 -0.14
CA LYS A 766 10.24 45.84 0.93
C LYS A 766 9.07 45.83 1.91
N LEU A 767 9.35 45.51 3.18
CA LEU A 767 8.38 45.49 4.28
C LEU A 767 8.06 46.92 4.77
N PRO A 768 6.96 47.13 5.51
CA PRO A 768 6.59 48.45 6.07
C PRO A 768 7.68 49.08 6.95
N ASN A 769 8.50 48.27 7.63
CA ASN A 769 9.64 48.73 8.43
C ASN A 769 10.90 49.09 7.59
N GLY A 770 10.83 48.94 6.26
CA GLY A 770 11.92 49.22 5.32
C GLY A 770 12.88 48.06 5.05
N GLN A 771 12.76 46.93 5.75
CA GLN A 771 13.56 45.73 5.51
C GLN A 771 13.23 45.10 4.15
N ILE A 772 14.24 44.60 3.44
CA ILE A 772 14.06 43.89 2.17
C ILE A 772 14.13 42.39 2.43
N VAL A 773 13.11 41.66 1.98
CA VAL A 773 13.07 40.20 1.97
C VAL A 773 13.44 39.71 0.57
N HIS A 774 14.67 39.21 0.44
CA HIS A 774 15.21 38.77 -0.85
C HIS A 774 14.54 37.51 -1.41
N ASN A 775 14.10 36.59 -0.54
CA ASN A 775 13.55 35.30 -0.94
C ASN A 775 12.42 34.88 0.00
N GLY A 776 11.19 34.83 -0.52
CA GLY A 776 10.00 34.45 0.24
C GLY A 776 10.01 33.01 0.76
N ILE A 777 10.60 32.06 0.01
CA ILE A 777 10.77 30.66 0.48
C ILE A 777 11.65 30.63 1.72
N GLN A 778 12.78 31.34 1.69
CA GLN A 778 13.70 31.38 2.83
C GLN A 778 13.05 32.07 4.03
N PHE A 779 12.36 33.18 3.82
CA PHE A 779 11.63 33.89 4.88
C PHE A 779 10.60 32.97 5.55
N ARG A 780 9.77 32.29 4.75
CA ARG A 780 8.77 31.33 5.25
C ARG A 780 9.42 30.19 6.03
N ASN A 781 10.49 29.62 5.49
CA ASN A 781 11.18 28.48 6.12
C ASN A 781 11.90 28.84 7.43
N GLN A 782 12.29 30.10 7.60
CA GLN A 782 13.01 30.60 8.77
C GLN A 782 12.13 31.44 9.71
N PHE A 783 10.82 31.55 9.45
CA PHE A 783 9.92 32.45 10.18
C PHE A 783 9.95 32.20 11.70
N HIS A 784 9.78 30.94 12.13
CA HIS A 784 9.84 30.56 13.54
C HIS A 784 11.21 30.79 14.19
N LEU A 785 12.27 30.87 13.40
CA LEU A 785 13.64 31.10 13.90
C LEU A 785 13.97 32.59 14.00
N ASN A 786 13.19 33.45 13.33
CA ASN A 786 13.46 34.88 13.21
C ASN A 786 12.48 35.76 14.00
N LEU A 787 11.70 35.19 14.92
CA LEU A 787 10.65 35.91 15.65
C LEU A 787 11.16 37.14 16.40
N GLN A 788 12.39 37.11 16.92
CA GLN A 788 13.03 38.24 17.62
C GLN A 788 13.36 39.42 16.69
N ASN A 789 13.49 39.17 15.38
CA ASN A 789 13.70 40.22 14.38
C ASN A 789 12.36 40.75 13.83
N ILE A 790 11.31 39.92 13.90
CA ILE A 790 9.98 40.22 13.35
C ILE A 790 9.14 41.02 14.36
N TYR A 791 9.18 40.64 15.63
CA TYR A 791 8.34 41.21 16.68
C TYR A 791 9.16 41.91 17.76
N PRO A 792 8.58 42.91 18.44
CA PRO A 792 9.18 43.48 19.65
C PRO A 792 9.44 42.41 20.72
N LYS A 793 10.31 42.74 21.66
CA LYS A 793 10.58 41.88 22.83
C LYS A 793 9.31 41.66 23.65
N ASP A 794 9.13 40.45 24.18
CA ASP A 794 8.01 40.04 25.05
C ASP A 794 6.62 40.26 24.42
N PHE A 795 6.55 40.18 23.08
CA PHE A 795 5.34 40.51 22.33
C PHE A 795 4.40 39.32 22.10
N ILE A 796 4.92 38.10 21.98
CA ILE A 796 4.11 36.91 21.66
C ILE A 796 3.69 36.23 22.96
N ASN A 797 2.40 35.93 23.13
CA ASN A 797 1.90 35.25 24.33
C ASN A 797 1.65 33.76 24.10
N LEU A 798 1.08 33.40 22.95
CA LEU A 798 0.72 32.03 22.62
C LEU A 798 1.27 31.67 21.24
N TRP A 799 1.90 30.51 21.13
CA TRP A 799 2.19 29.88 19.86
C TRP A 799 1.49 28.53 19.73
N THR A 800 0.79 28.35 18.61
CA THR A 800 0.09 27.11 18.25
C THR A 800 0.66 26.55 16.95
N PRO A 801 1.63 25.64 17.02
CA PRO A 801 2.06 24.91 15.83
C PRO A 801 0.95 23.95 15.39
N CYS A 802 0.19 24.30 14.36
CA CYS A 802 -0.89 23.50 13.76
C CYS A 802 -0.54 22.97 12.35
N GLY A 803 0.72 23.11 11.95
CA GLY A 803 1.29 22.62 10.69
C GLY A 803 2.80 22.79 10.67
N GLY A 804 3.41 22.55 9.51
CA GLY A 804 4.86 22.65 9.33
C GLY A 804 5.59 21.30 9.35
N ARG A 805 6.91 21.34 9.17
CA ARG A 805 7.72 20.11 9.05
C ARG A 805 8.06 19.54 10.43
N PRO A 806 8.10 18.21 10.60
CA PRO A 806 8.64 17.61 11.82
C PRO A 806 10.06 18.09 12.11
N ASN A 807 10.42 18.19 13.39
CA ASN A 807 11.71 18.66 13.89
C ASN A 807 12.11 20.05 13.37
N SER A 808 11.12 20.94 13.14
CA SER A 808 11.39 22.33 12.72
C SER A 808 12.09 23.14 13.82
N ILE A 809 11.88 22.76 15.09
CA ILE A 809 12.68 23.20 16.23
C ILE A 809 13.38 21.98 16.81
N ASP A 810 14.71 22.03 16.83
CA ASP A 810 15.58 21.01 17.40
C ASP A 810 16.63 21.67 18.31
N VAL A 811 17.57 20.88 18.82
CA VAL A 811 18.57 21.40 19.76
C VAL A 811 19.55 22.37 19.12
N SER A 812 19.68 22.36 17.79
CA SER A 812 20.52 23.30 17.06
C SER A 812 19.82 24.64 16.77
N THR A 813 18.49 24.65 16.79
CA THR A 813 17.69 25.83 16.43
C THR A 813 16.94 26.45 17.61
N VAL A 814 16.68 25.71 18.69
CA VAL A 814 15.89 26.18 19.85
C VAL A 814 16.40 27.46 20.49
N ASP A 815 17.72 27.71 20.45
CA ASP A 815 18.32 28.93 21.00
C ASP A 815 17.76 30.22 20.35
N SER A 816 17.21 30.13 19.14
CA SER A 816 16.54 31.26 18.47
C SER A 816 15.25 31.70 19.16
N LEU A 817 14.67 30.83 20.01
CA LEU A 817 13.47 31.09 20.80
C LEU A 817 13.79 31.55 22.23
N LEU A 818 15.07 31.76 22.54
CA LEU A 818 15.53 32.23 23.84
C LEU A 818 16.03 33.67 23.72
N ASP A 819 15.72 34.49 24.72
CA ASP A 819 16.30 35.82 24.87
C ASP A 819 17.78 35.67 25.25
N PRO A 820 18.74 36.12 24.42
CA PRO A 820 20.17 35.94 24.67
C PRO A 820 20.66 36.64 25.93
N LYS A 821 19.92 37.63 26.47
CA LYS A 821 20.30 38.35 27.69
C LYS A 821 19.80 37.68 28.96
N THR A 822 18.60 37.11 28.92
CA THR A 822 17.94 36.56 30.13
C THR A 822 17.92 35.04 30.16
N GLY A 823 18.17 34.38 29.02
CA GLY A 823 18.03 32.94 28.86
C GLY A 823 16.58 32.45 28.90
N LYS A 824 15.59 33.35 29.02
CA LYS A 824 14.18 32.99 29.07
C LYS A 824 13.61 32.78 27.68
N SER A 825 12.58 31.94 27.57
CA SER A 825 11.86 31.78 26.31
C SER A 825 11.12 33.05 25.95
N ILE A 826 11.18 33.45 24.68
CA ILE A 826 10.45 34.61 24.15
C ILE A 826 8.95 34.33 23.95
N ILE A 827 8.54 33.06 24.05
CA ILE A 827 7.14 32.62 23.96
C ILE A 827 6.80 31.88 25.26
N PRO A 828 5.91 32.43 26.11
CA PRO A 828 5.62 31.82 27.39
C PRO A 828 4.72 30.58 27.28
N ILE A 829 3.87 30.46 26.25
CA ILE A 829 2.92 29.36 26.09
C ILE A 829 3.04 28.77 24.68
N ILE A 830 3.33 27.47 24.58
CA ILE A 830 3.41 26.72 23.33
C ILE A 830 2.52 25.49 23.45
N ILE A 831 1.51 25.40 22.58
CA ILE A 831 0.59 24.26 22.52
C ILE A 831 0.76 23.59 21.15
N GLU A 832 1.47 22.46 21.11
CA GLU A 832 1.73 21.77 19.84
C GLU A 832 0.48 21.05 19.34
N GLY A 833 -0.10 21.49 18.24
CA GLY A 833 -1.14 20.74 17.54
C GLY A 833 -0.58 19.77 16.49
N ALA A 834 0.48 20.15 15.79
CA ALA A 834 1.16 19.36 14.77
C ALA A 834 2.02 18.27 15.41
N ASN A 835 2.09 17.11 14.76
CA ASN A 835 2.93 16.01 15.23
C ASN A 835 4.43 16.36 15.09
N LEU A 836 5.19 16.19 16.17
CA LEU A 836 6.65 16.26 16.22
C LEU A 836 7.26 17.57 15.68
N PHE A 837 6.57 18.72 15.81
CA PHE A 837 7.11 20.00 15.32
C PHE A 837 8.36 20.44 16.11
N ILE A 838 8.37 20.23 17.44
CA ILE A 838 9.51 20.51 18.33
C ILE A 838 10.08 19.19 18.84
N THR A 839 11.40 18.98 18.76
CA THR A 839 12.02 17.77 19.32
C THR A 839 11.88 17.72 20.85
N GLN A 840 11.83 16.52 21.44
CA GLN A 840 11.75 16.36 22.90
C GLN A 840 12.86 17.12 23.63
N ALA A 841 14.07 17.09 23.08
CA ALA A 841 15.22 17.79 23.63
C ALA A 841 15.05 19.32 23.63
N ALA A 842 14.50 19.88 22.54
CA ALA A 842 14.20 21.30 22.47
C ALA A 842 13.06 21.71 23.41
N LYS A 843 12.05 20.84 23.62
CA LYS A 843 10.99 21.07 24.62
C LYS A 843 11.60 21.27 26.01
N TYR A 844 12.58 20.44 26.40
CA TYR A 844 13.24 20.58 27.70
C TYR A 844 13.95 21.93 27.86
N ILE A 845 14.66 22.37 26.83
CA ILE A 845 15.37 23.66 26.84
C ILE A 845 14.37 24.82 26.98
N LEU A 846 13.22 24.76 26.29
CA LEU A 846 12.17 25.76 26.39
C LEU A 846 11.50 25.79 27.77
N GLU A 847 11.23 24.62 28.36
CA GLU A 847 10.65 24.53 29.71
C GLU A 847 11.63 25.02 30.79
N ASP A 848 12.93 24.69 30.68
CA ASP A 848 13.97 25.23 31.56
C ASP A 848 14.10 26.75 31.45
N ALA A 849 13.82 27.29 30.26
CA ALA A 849 13.74 28.72 29.99
C ALA A 849 12.41 29.37 30.44
N GLY A 850 11.54 28.61 31.11
CA GLY A 850 10.30 29.11 31.74
C GLY A 850 9.04 29.03 30.87
N ALA A 851 9.10 28.45 29.67
CA ALA A 851 7.91 28.27 28.83
C ALA A 851 7.03 27.12 29.33
N VAL A 852 5.72 27.25 29.14
CA VAL A 852 4.76 26.14 29.22
C VAL A 852 4.68 25.48 27.85
N VAL A 853 5.29 24.31 27.70
CA VAL A 853 5.28 23.56 26.44
C VAL A 853 4.43 22.30 26.60
N LEU A 854 3.28 22.28 25.94
CA LEU A 854 2.36 21.13 25.95
C LEU A 854 2.54 20.34 24.65
N LYS A 855 2.94 19.08 24.83
CA LYS A 855 3.35 18.15 23.78
C LYS A 855 2.16 17.64 22.96
N ASP A 856 2.38 17.49 21.66
CA ASP A 856 1.48 16.95 20.66
C ASP A 856 0.78 15.64 21.08
N SER A 857 1.51 14.69 21.66
CA SER A 857 0.97 13.40 22.12
C SER A 857 -0.13 13.50 23.19
N SER A 858 -0.34 14.70 23.75
CA SER A 858 -1.41 14.99 24.71
C SER A 858 -2.44 15.94 24.11
N THR A 859 -2.00 17.01 23.45
CA THR A 859 -2.85 18.09 22.94
C THR A 859 -3.65 17.72 21.69
N ASN A 860 -3.14 16.87 20.79
CA ASN A 860 -3.76 16.61 19.49
C ASN A 860 -4.54 15.28 19.39
N LYS A 861 -5.04 14.77 20.52
CA LYS A 861 -5.69 13.46 20.61
C LYS A 861 -7.11 13.40 20.07
N GLY A 862 -7.78 14.52 19.86
CA GLY A 862 -9.20 14.52 19.55
C GLY A 862 -9.58 13.72 18.28
N GLY A 863 -8.76 13.78 17.23
CA GLY A 863 -8.96 12.93 16.05
C GLY A 863 -8.85 11.44 16.34
N VAL A 864 -8.00 11.01 17.28
CA VAL A 864 -7.91 9.57 17.62
C VAL A 864 -9.08 9.09 18.47
N THR A 865 -9.56 9.94 19.37
CA THR A 865 -10.78 9.68 20.14
C THR A 865 -12.00 9.57 19.23
N SER A 866 -12.15 10.49 18.26
CA SER A 866 -13.26 10.47 17.31
C SER A 866 -13.31 9.17 16.52
N SER A 867 -12.19 8.73 15.94
CA SER A 867 -12.22 7.50 15.14
C SER A 867 -12.33 6.23 15.99
N SER A 868 -11.91 6.24 17.26
CA SER A 868 -12.20 5.11 18.18
C SER A 868 -13.70 4.98 18.46
N LEU A 869 -14.39 6.12 18.64
CA LEU A 869 -15.84 6.14 18.81
C LEU A 869 -16.60 5.82 17.50
N GLU A 870 -16.00 6.12 16.34
CA GLU A 870 -16.49 5.64 15.04
C GLU A 870 -16.39 4.11 14.93
N VAL A 871 -15.25 3.51 15.32
CA VAL A 871 -15.08 2.05 15.41
C VAL A 871 -16.11 1.46 16.35
N LEU A 872 -16.27 2.02 17.54
CA LEU A 872 -17.21 1.52 18.54
C LEU A 872 -18.65 1.50 18.01
N ALA A 873 -19.10 2.58 17.35
CA ALA A 873 -20.42 2.63 16.74
C ALA A 873 -20.56 1.56 15.64
N ALA A 874 -19.53 1.41 14.78
CA ALA A 874 -19.49 0.41 13.73
C ALA A 874 -19.52 -1.04 14.25
N LEU A 875 -18.88 -1.32 15.38
CA LEU A 875 -18.89 -2.64 16.02
C LEU A 875 -20.22 -2.94 16.73
N SER A 876 -20.86 -1.93 17.29
CA SER A 876 -22.01 -2.10 18.18
C SER A 876 -23.35 -2.17 17.42
N LEU A 877 -23.49 -1.45 16.31
CA LEU A 877 -24.71 -1.44 15.51
C LEU A 877 -24.73 -2.63 14.54
N SER A 878 -25.92 -3.20 14.29
CA SER A 878 -26.13 -4.12 13.15
C SER A 878 -25.93 -3.39 11.81
N ASP A 879 -25.93 -4.12 10.69
CA ASP A 879 -25.74 -3.49 9.37
C ASP A 879 -26.91 -2.57 9.01
N GLU A 880 -28.15 -2.96 9.34
CA GLU A 880 -29.36 -2.17 9.13
C GLU A 880 -29.42 -0.93 10.04
N GLU A 881 -29.08 -1.10 11.32
CA GLU A 881 -29.01 0.02 12.27
C GLU A 881 -27.91 1.00 11.88
N PHE A 882 -26.74 0.53 11.46
CA PHE A 882 -25.65 1.40 11.03
C PHE A 882 -26.03 2.20 9.78
N GLN A 883 -26.63 1.54 8.78
CA GLN A 883 -27.10 2.20 7.56
C GLN A 883 -28.15 3.30 7.83
N SER A 884 -29.05 3.08 8.79
CA SER A 884 -30.12 4.03 9.10
C SER A 884 -29.70 5.15 10.07
N LYS A 885 -28.73 4.89 10.96
CA LYS A 885 -28.37 5.80 12.06
C LYS A 885 -27.06 6.54 11.84
N MET A 886 -26.13 5.96 11.08
CA MET A 886 -24.80 6.52 10.86
C MET A 886 -24.55 6.95 9.42
N CYS A 887 -25.17 6.33 8.42
CA CYS A 887 -24.96 6.70 7.02
C CYS A 887 -25.87 7.84 6.56
N MET A 888 -25.34 8.72 5.71
CA MET A 888 -26.13 9.76 5.05
C MET A 888 -27.20 9.16 4.11
N ASP A 889 -28.39 9.77 4.09
CA ASP A 889 -29.44 9.36 3.17
C ASP A 889 -29.00 9.64 1.71
N PRO A 890 -28.97 8.62 0.83
CA PRO A 890 -28.48 8.80 -0.53
C PRO A 890 -29.37 9.69 -1.41
N LYS A 891 -30.67 9.82 -1.09
CA LYS A 891 -31.65 10.62 -1.83
C LYS A 891 -31.69 12.07 -1.35
N THR A 892 -31.79 12.29 -0.04
CA THR A 892 -31.93 13.64 0.53
C THR A 892 -30.59 14.31 0.81
N LYS A 893 -29.48 13.54 0.85
CA LYS A 893 -28.14 14.00 1.24
C LYS A 893 -28.12 14.63 2.64
N THR A 894 -28.99 14.15 3.53
CA THR A 894 -29.07 14.60 4.93
C THR A 894 -28.54 13.56 5.89
N LEU A 895 -27.81 14.01 6.92
CA LEU A 895 -27.31 13.14 7.98
C LEU A 895 -28.41 12.80 9.00
N PRO A 896 -28.49 11.54 9.49
CA PRO A 896 -29.46 11.14 10.51
C PRO A 896 -29.33 11.96 11.80
N THR A 897 -30.44 12.15 12.52
CA THR A 897 -30.43 12.83 13.82
C THR A 897 -29.56 12.12 14.85
N PHE A 898 -29.54 10.78 14.83
CA PHE A 898 -28.66 9.99 15.69
C PHE A 898 -27.19 10.35 15.44
N TYR A 899 -26.73 10.32 14.19
CA TYR A 899 -25.38 10.71 13.80
C TYR A 899 -25.01 12.10 14.33
N GLN A 900 -25.84 13.12 14.09
CA GLN A 900 -25.55 14.49 14.52
C GLN A 900 -25.41 14.62 16.04
N ASN A 901 -26.26 13.92 16.80
CA ASN A 901 -26.18 13.91 18.26
C ASN A 901 -24.98 13.09 18.77
N TYR A 902 -24.66 11.99 18.10
CA TYR A 902 -23.50 11.16 18.42
C TYR A 902 -22.20 11.93 18.23
N VAL A 903 -22.08 12.71 17.14
CA VAL A 903 -20.93 13.60 16.89
C VAL A 903 -20.76 14.62 18.02
N LYS A 904 -21.83 15.23 18.53
CA LYS A 904 -21.76 16.16 19.67
C LYS A 904 -21.31 15.47 20.96
N GLU A 905 -21.76 14.24 21.19
CA GLU A 905 -21.30 13.45 22.34
C GLU A 905 -19.79 13.10 22.20
N VAL A 906 -19.34 12.74 21.00
CA VAL A 906 -17.91 12.51 20.69
C VAL A 906 -17.07 13.76 20.98
N GLN A 907 -17.51 14.94 20.50
CA GLN A 907 -16.83 16.21 20.79
C GLN A 907 -16.75 16.49 22.30
N SER A 908 -17.81 16.20 23.04
CA SER A 908 -17.84 16.35 24.50
C SER A 908 -16.87 15.40 25.22
N ILE A 909 -16.74 14.16 24.74
CA ILE A 909 -15.78 13.18 25.27
C ILE A 909 -14.34 13.63 24.99
N ILE A 910 -14.07 14.17 23.79
CA ILE A 910 -12.75 14.72 23.43
C ILE A 910 -12.34 15.82 24.41
N ILE A 911 -13.21 16.80 24.62
CA ILE A 911 -12.94 17.93 25.53
C ILE A 911 -12.70 17.42 26.95
N ARG A 912 -13.58 16.55 27.46
CA ARG A 912 -13.45 15.98 28.81
C ARG A 912 -12.13 15.23 29.01
N ASN A 913 -11.71 14.42 28.03
CA ASN A 913 -10.45 13.68 28.12
C ASN A 913 -9.24 14.63 28.10
N ALA A 914 -9.28 15.67 27.26
CA ALA A 914 -8.23 16.68 27.22
C ALA A 914 -8.13 17.48 28.53
N GLU A 915 -9.27 17.89 29.11
CA GLU A 915 -9.32 18.58 30.40
C GLU A 915 -8.78 17.72 31.54
N ASN A 916 -9.15 16.43 31.59
CA ASN A 916 -8.65 15.50 32.60
C ASN A 916 -7.13 15.33 32.55
N GLU A 917 -6.58 15.14 31.34
CA GLU A 917 -5.13 15.02 31.18
C GLU A 917 -4.42 16.33 31.53
N PHE A 918 -4.91 17.47 31.04
CA PHE A 918 -4.36 18.78 31.37
C PHE A 918 -4.29 19.00 32.88
N ASN A 919 -5.39 18.75 33.59
CA ASN A 919 -5.48 18.94 35.03
C ASN A 919 -4.50 18.03 35.79
N MET A 920 -4.37 16.77 35.37
CA MET A 920 -3.41 15.85 35.98
C MET A 920 -1.96 16.23 35.69
N LEU A 921 -1.63 16.62 34.46
CA LEU A 921 -0.28 17.09 34.11
C LEU A 921 0.10 18.32 34.93
N TRP A 922 -0.82 19.27 35.10
CA TRP A 922 -0.57 20.46 35.90
C TRP A 922 -0.37 20.11 37.37
N LYS A 923 -1.23 19.24 37.93
CA LYS A 923 -1.09 18.76 39.30
C LYS A 923 0.26 18.08 39.54
N LEU A 924 0.66 17.17 38.66
CA LEU A 924 1.94 16.47 38.77
C LEU A 924 3.13 17.42 38.66
N ARG A 925 3.04 18.44 37.79
CA ARG A 925 4.08 19.47 37.69
C ARG A 925 4.21 20.24 39.01
N ASP A 926 3.10 20.66 39.60
CA ASP A 926 3.10 21.38 40.88
C ASP A 926 3.65 20.50 42.02
N GLU A 927 3.38 19.18 42.00
CA GLU A 927 3.82 18.23 43.04
C GLU A 927 5.29 17.79 42.89
N THR A 928 5.77 17.54 41.66
CA THR A 928 7.10 16.94 41.43
C THR A 928 8.12 17.91 40.84
N ASN A 929 7.70 19.10 40.41
CA ASN A 929 8.51 20.08 39.68
C ASN A 929 9.20 19.51 38.42
N LYS A 930 8.65 18.44 37.84
CA LYS A 930 9.12 17.85 36.58
C LYS A 930 8.57 18.62 35.39
N LYS A 931 9.22 18.47 34.24
CA LYS A 931 8.81 19.07 32.97
C LYS A 931 7.54 18.41 32.43
N PHE A 932 6.66 19.18 31.78
CA PHE A 932 5.46 18.66 31.13
C PHE A 932 5.79 17.62 30.06
N ALA A 933 6.88 17.82 29.31
CA ALA A 933 7.30 16.89 28.28
C ALA A 933 7.67 15.50 28.83
N ASP A 934 8.17 15.41 30.07
CA ASP A 934 8.43 14.14 30.77
C ASP A 934 7.15 13.57 31.37
N LEU A 935 6.38 14.40 32.07
CA LEU A 935 5.13 14.00 32.71
C LEU A 935 4.12 13.44 31.72
N SER A 936 4.06 14.00 30.50
CA SER A 936 3.25 13.47 29.40
C SER A 936 3.62 12.02 29.05
N ASP A 937 4.92 11.71 28.97
CA ASP A 937 5.38 10.37 28.65
C ASP A 937 5.20 9.42 29.84
N GLU A 938 5.53 9.86 31.07
CA GLU A 938 5.32 9.08 32.30
C GLU A 938 3.84 8.73 32.52
N LEU A 939 2.93 9.69 32.31
CA LEU A 939 1.49 9.49 32.42
C LEU A 939 0.98 8.51 31.37
N SER A 940 1.44 8.64 30.12
CA SER A 940 1.09 7.71 29.04
C SER A 940 1.57 6.29 29.33
N LEU A 941 2.79 6.14 29.87
CA LEU A 941 3.35 4.86 30.27
C LEU A 941 2.60 4.25 31.45
N ALA A 942 2.24 5.05 32.46
CA ALA A 942 1.48 4.59 33.62
C ALA A 942 0.10 4.05 33.22
N ILE A 943 -0.65 4.78 32.39
CA ILE A 943 -1.96 4.35 31.89
C ILE A 943 -1.84 3.08 31.06
N ASN A 944 -0.91 3.04 30.10
CA ASN A 944 -0.75 1.87 29.24
C ASN A 944 -0.34 0.62 30.04
N LYS A 945 0.61 0.75 30.96
CA LYS A 945 1.07 -0.37 31.81
C LYS A 945 -0.06 -0.90 32.67
N LEU A 946 -0.79 -0.02 33.36
CA LEU A 946 -1.93 -0.41 34.18
C LEU A 946 -3.04 -1.02 33.32
N GLY A 947 -3.30 -0.46 32.14
CA GLY A 947 -4.25 -1.01 31.18
C GLY A 947 -3.89 -2.42 30.73
N ASP A 948 -2.62 -2.68 30.40
CA ASP A 948 -2.14 -4.01 30.03
C ASP A 948 -2.35 -5.00 31.19
N GLU A 949 -1.96 -4.63 32.42
CA GLU A 949 -2.15 -5.44 33.63
C GLU A 949 -3.64 -5.76 33.86
N LEU A 950 -4.52 -4.75 33.78
CA LEU A 950 -5.97 -4.91 33.98
C LEU A 950 -6.63 -5.73 32.88
N SER A 951 -6.18 -5.60 31.62
CA SER A 951 -6.72 -6.38 30.50
C SER A 951 -6.49 -7.89 30.66
N SER A 952 -5.44 -8.26 31.42
CA SER A 952 -5.08 -9.64 31.72
C SER A 952 -5.77 -10.21 32.97
N SER A 953 -6.44 -9.37 33.76
CA SER A 953 -7.08 -9.77 35.02
C SER A 953 -8.35 -10.59 34.77
N LYS A 954 -8.32 -11.87 35.17
CA LYS A 954 -9.49 -12.75 35.11
C LYS A 954 -10.51 -12.42 36.20
N GLU A 955 -10.05 -12.08 37.39
CA GLU A 955 -10.89 -11.82 38.56
C GLU A 955 -11.84 -10.63 38.31
N LEU A 956 -11.32 -9.53 37.77
CA LEU A 956 -12.12 -8.33 37.50
C LEU A 956 -13.03 -8.47 36.26
N TRP A 957 -12.67 -9.35 35.31
CA TRP A 957 -13.41 -9.50 34.06
C TRP A 957 -14.45 -10.63 34.08
N SER A 958 -14.06 -11.80 34.58
CA SER A 958 -14.85 -13.04 34.54
C SER A 958 -15.62 -13.28 35.83
N ASP A 959 -15.03 -12.96 37.00
CA ASP A 959 -15.61 -13.33 38.29
C ASP A 959 -16.54 -12.23 38.84
N ASP A 960 -16.29 -10.95 38.51
CA ASP A 960 -17.11 -9.81 38.94
C ASP A 960 -17.86 -9.13 37.77
N ILE A 961 -18.89 -9.83 37.27
CA ILE A 961 -19.70 -9.40 36.12
C ILE A 961 -20.43 -8.07 36.39
N GLU A 962 -20.88 -7.85 37.63
CA GLU A 962 -21.60 -6.63 38.01
C GLU A 962 -20.68 -5.41 37.95
N PHE A 963 -19.46 -5.52 38.50
CA PHE A 963 -18.45 -4.47 38.40
C PHE A 963 -18.05 -4.24 36.95
N ARG A 964 -17.77 -5.30 36.19
CA ARG A 964 -17.45 -5.21 34.76
C ARG A 964 -18.52 -4.41 34.00
N ASN A 965 -19.79 -4.78 34.18
CA ASN A 965 -20.90 -4.14 33.47
C ASN A 965 -21.08 -2.68 33.91
N THR A 966 -20.80 -2.35 35.17
CA THR A 966 -20.83 -0.97 35.69
C THR A 966 -19.75 -0.10 35.05
N VAL A 967 -18.52 -0.62 34.94
CA VAL A 967 -17.41 0.06 34.27
C VAL A 967 -17.71 0.24 32.77
N LEU A 968 -18.24 -0.78 32.09
CA LEU A 968 -18.58 -0.66 30.67
C LEU A 968 -19.69 0.37 30.43
N LYS A 969 -20.71 0.44 31.29
CA LYS A 969 -21.75 1.48 31.20
C LYS A 969 -21.21 2.90 31.35
N SER A 970 -20.16 3.09 32.16
CA SER A 970 -19.52 4.40 32.33
C SER A 970 -18.53 4.73 31.22
N ALA A 971 -17.98 3.72 30.54
CA ALA A 971 -17.05 3.87 29.42
C ALA A 971 -17.74 4.20 28.10
N LEU A 972 -18.91 3.59 27.84
CA LEU A 972 -19.60 3.67 26.56
C LEU A 972 -20.43 4.96 26.42
N PRO A 973 -20.58 5.52 25.21
CA PRO A 973 -21.45 6.66 24.95
C PRO A 973 -22.90 6.40 25.39
N LYS A 974 -23.52 7.37 26.06
CA LYS A 974 -24.87 7.25 26.60
C LYS A 974 -25.89 7.10 25.48
N LEU A 975 -25.72 7.82 24.38
CA LEU A 975 -26.63 7.76 23.23
C LEU A 975 -26.64 6.35 22.62
N LEU A 976 -25.47 5.71 22.51
CA LEU A 976 -25.35 4.33 22.04
C LEU A 976 -25.99 3.34 23.03
N LEU A 977 -25.72 3.49 24.33
CA LEU A 977 -26.33 2.63 25.36
C LEU A 977 -27.85 2.74 25.41
N ASN A 978 -28.41 3.94 25.29
CA ASN A 978 -29.85 4.16 25.29
C ASN A 978 -30.52 3.54 24.05
N GLU A 979 -29.81 3.51 22.93
CA GLU A 979 -30.36 3.04 21.66
C GLU A 979 -30.40 1.51 21.56
N ILE A 980 -29.32 0.82 21.94
CA ILE A 980 -29.20 -0.63 21.75
C ILE A 980 -29.09 -1.42 23.06
N GLY A 981 -28.80 -0.78 24.19
CA GLY A 981 -28.57 -1.45 25.47
C GLY A 981 -27.23 -2.18 25.57
N LEU A 982 -26.77 -2.43 26.80
CA LEU A 982 -25.48 -3.07 27.08
C LEU A 982 -25.41 -4.52 26.56
N GLU A 983 -26.50 -5.29 26.67
CA GLU A 983 -26.53 -6.71 26.27
C GLU A 983 -26.20 -6.89 24.77
N ASN A 984 -26.72 -6.01 23.91
CA ASN A 984 -26.42 -6.04 22.49
C ASN A 984 -24.96 -5.67 22.21
N VAL A 985 -24.39 -4.71 22.96
CA VAL A 985 -22.97 -4.36 22.86
C VAL A 985 -22.09 -5.55 23.25
N LEU A 986 -22.39 -6.21 24.39
CA LEU A 986 -21.64 -7.38 24.87
C LEU A 986 -21.68 -8.56 23.88
N THR A 987 -22.77 -8.71 23.15
CA THR A 987 -22.95 -9.79 22.16
C THR A 987 -22.25 -9.50 20.84
N ARG A 988 -22.25 -8.24 20.38
CA ARG A 988 -21.81 -7.86 19.03
C ARG A 988 -20.34 -7.42 18.96
N VAL A 989 -19.83 -6.77 20.01
CA VAL A 989 -18.46 -6.26 20.05
C VAL A 989 -17.50 -7.39 20.46
N PRO A 990 -16.36 -7.58 19.76
CA PRO A 990 -15.40 -8.62 20.11
C PRO A 990 -14.92 -8.53 21.56
N GLU A 991 -14.78 -9.67 22.25
CA GLU A 991 -14.40 -9.71 23.66
C GLU A 991 -13.06 -9.00 23.92
N ALA A 992 -12.08 -9.16 23.03
CA ALA A 992 -10.79 -8.47 23.13
C ALA A 992 -10.94 -6.94 23.14
N TYR A 993 -11.89 -6.41 22.35
CA TYR A 993 -12.19 -4.97 22.30
C TYR A 993 -12.90 -4.52 23.58
N LEU A 994 -13.86 -5.29 24.09
CA LEU A 994 -14.55 -4.97 25.35
C LEU A 994 -13.61 -4.99 26.55
N LYS A 995 -12.68 -5.96 26.61
CA LYS A 995 -11.60 -6.00 27.63
C LYS A 995 -10.72 -4.76 27.56
N ALA A 996 -10.37 -4.34 26.35
CA ALA A 996 -9.59 -3.13 26.15
C ALA A 996 -10.34 -1.87 26.59
N ILE A 997 -11.65 -1.74 26.30
CA ILE A 997 -12.48 -0.62 26.80
C ILE A 997 -12.47 -0.60 28.33
N PHE A 998 -12.74 -1.75 28.94
CA PHE A 998 -12.78 -1.91 30.39
C PHE A 998 -11.44 -1.51 31.04
N ALA A 999 -10.34 -2.05 30.52
CA ALA A 999 -9.01 -1.81 31.05
C ALA A 999 -8.56 -0.35 30.90
N THR A 1000 -8.72 0.23 29.69
CA THR A 1000 -8.35 1.63 29.44
C THR A 1000 -9.20 2.59 30.26
N LYS A 1001 -10.50 2.34 30.41
CA LYS A 1001 -11.39 3.17 31.23
C LYS A 1001 -10.91 3.19 32.70
N LEU A 1002 -10.65 2.03 33.28
CA LEU A 1002 -10.17 1.95 34.67
C LEU A 1002 -8.79 2.57 34.83
N ALA A 1003 -7.86 2.28 33.92
CA ALA A 1003 -6.49 2.78 34.01
C ALA A 1003 -6.43 4.31 33.89
N SER A 1004 -7.08 4.88 32.86
CA SER A 1004 -7.11 6.33 32.65
C SER A 1004 -7.81 7.05 33.80
N GLU A 1005 -8.96 6.57 34.26
CA GLU A 1005 -9.70 7.21 35.35
C GLU A 1005 -8.97 7.10 36.69
N PHE A 1006 -8.32 5.97 36.98
CA PHE A 1006 -7.46 5.84 38.14
C PHE A 1006 -6.31 6.85 38.08
N VAL A 1007 -5.57 6.90 36.97
CA VAL A 1007 -4.41 7.79 36.84
C VAL A 1007 -4.83 9.25 36.92
N TYR A 1008 -5.91 9.65 36.25
CA TYR A 1008 -6.41 11.03 36.28
C TYR A 1008 -7.02 11.46 37.61
N THR A 1009 -7.42 10.53 38.49
CA THR A 1009 -8.00 10.88 39.80
C THR A 1009 -7.02 10.67 40.97
N ARG A 1010 -6.12 9.69 40.88
CA ARG A 1010 -5.23 9.25 41.98
C ARG A 1010 -3.75 9.46 41.72
N GLY A 1011 -3.35 9.80 40.49
CA GLY A 1011 -1.96 10.03 40.07
C GLY A 1011 -1.31 8.82 39.40
N ILE A 1012 -0.04 8.97 39.01
CA ILE A 1012 0.71 7.97 38.23
C ILE A 1012 1.18 6.76 39.06
N ASP A 1013 1.16 6.86 40.39
CA ASP A 1013 1.56 5.77 41.29
C ASP A 1013 0.45 4.72 41.42
N ALA A 1014 0.61 3.59 40.73
CA ALA A 1014 -0.25 2.41 40.83
C ALA A 1014 -0.07 1.64 42.15
N ASN A 1015 -0.22 2.32 43.29
CA ASN A 1015 -0.21 1.67 44.60
C ASN A 1015 -1.46 0.77 44.73
N PRO A 1016 -1.32 -0.55 45.02
CA PRO A 1016 -2.44 -1.46 45.15
C PRO A 1016 -3.51 -1.01 46.15
N ALA A 1017 -3.13 -0.39 47.27
CA ALA A 1017 -4.08 0.12 48.26
C ALA A 1017 -4.93 1.27 47.68
N LYS A 1018 -4.30 2.22 46.99
CA LYS A 1018 -5.01 3.31 46.30
C LYS A 1018 -5.94 2.77 45.21
N PHE A 1019 -5.51 1.74 44.49
CA PHE A 1019 -6.31 1.09 43.46
C PHE A 1019 -7.54 0.39 44.06
N LEU A 1020 -7.38 -0.33 45.18
CA LEU A 1020 -8.49 -0.96 45.89
C LEU A 1020 -9.49 0.07 46.43
N GLU A 1021 -9.01 1.19 46.97
CA GLU A 1021 -9.88 2.32 47.37
C GLU A 1021 -10.65 2.89 46.18
N PHE A 1022 -9.99 3.04 45.03
CA PHE A 1022 -10.62 3.50 43.80
C PHE A 1022 -11.71 2.53 43.31
N VAL A 1023 -11.41 1.23 43.22
CA VAL A 1023 -12.39 0.19 42.85
C VAL A 1023 -13.56 0.17 43.83
N SER A 1024 -13.30 0.29 45.14
CA SER A 1024 -14.35 0.39 46.16
C SER A 1024 -15.24 1.61 45.97
N SER A 1025 -14.66 2.76 45.58
CA SER A 1025 -15.43 3.97 45.29
C SER A 1025 -16.31 3.84 44.04
N LEU A 1026 -15.87 3.10 43.03
CA LEU A 1026 -16.66 2.81 41.83
C LEU A 1026 -17.82 1.85 42.11
N LYS A 1027 -17.67 0.91 43.06
CA LYS A 1027 -18.75 -0.03 43.44
C LYS A 1027 -19.85 0.59 44.30
N LYS A 1028 -19.60 1.75 44.92
CA LYS A 1028 -20.56 2.45 45.78
C LYS A 1028 -21.43 3.46 45.04
N ASN A 1029 -21.01 3.87 43.84
CA ASN A 1029 -21.72 4.75 42.93
C ASN A 1029 -22.50 3.94 41.91
#